data_AF-A0A357YLR8-F1
#
_entry.id   AF-A0A357YLR8-F1
#
_cell.length_a   1.000
_cell.length_b   1.000
_cell.length_c   1.000
_cell.angle_alpha   90.00
_cell.angle_beta   90.00
_cell.angle_gamma   90.00
#
_symmetry.space_group_name_H-M   'P 1'
#
loop_
_entity.id
_entity.type
_entity.pdbx_description
1 polymer ?
#
loop_
_entity_poly.entity_id
_entity_poly.type
_entity_poly.pdbx_seq_one_letter_code
_entity_poly.pdbx_strand_id
1 'polypeptide(L)'
;NRLTSNRDLAIQEIISWDVSQQLYNYRDTYGLSTEGYTVSEGWDSPTTKLKGHGSGHYMSALAQAFASATNTEQKDQLRKNMTRMVNELRECQERTFVWNEELGRYWEARDFAPEAELVEMKGSWADFDVHKTEWTKYGYGYLNAIPAHHAALIEMYRAYNNENWVWAPYYSIHKQLAGLIDIANYIDDKEVADKALLIAKDMGLWIWNRLHYRTYLNTDGTQEERRAKPGNRFEMWNMYIAGEDGGTGESLARLSEMVSDPQEKAHLLEASTYFDSPAFYDPLSINVDDIRTRHANQHIPKIISALRSFRGNNNPYYFNLSENFWELIQGRYRYATGGVGNGEMFRQPYTQILSMATNPAPTINETCCAYNLAKLTRDLNCFNPDDAKYMDYYERLLYNQLVGSLHPTKYMTTYQYAVGLNASKPWGNSTPHSTCCGGTGSENHVKYQDATYFISDNTLWVALYMPTTLDWDKKGVTIEQDCLWPAEHSTIKVTDGSASFEMKLRVPYWATEGFDIKVNGISVSDNYIPSSYVTIPQRQWSEGDIVEVIMPFTKHIDWGPDKMETAAAGQNQPNTQYEPMWAGTIMYGPLAMTATGVNYWEDATITLDSYLETIVMNGSSGGSYGTNGNIYTMNIGEKILEPDYFREENSTHYFRINIVDDMISEFREMLNQKLYEVSIFNSRNYSRSSFNKLKESIAGAKKLVKSNRATQKEITDQIALINQSVNDLKSVRLNKSQLTSLISEAELMDSANYTWDKFLALRMAMASAKEIHETADSQLKVDKQVVNLRKALNDLVLASSIEKGNLNEVITIALERKQNQDEWNALTVKVPEHSPWAPHGYRRLLYNLREAQTVFENSDKNYNQNEVNLAVSALNSAINSMRPGNLPEPEDLYPLSTLLRQADRVISADKNQDLTDAIEYGRMVVSYVNDGSGTHDMIKNATDRLRSALN
;
A
#
# COMPACT_ATOMS: atom_id res chain seq x y z
N ASN A 1 -13.99 20.11 -11.86
CA ASN A 1 -13.88 19.21 -10.70
C ASN A 1 -12.39 19.06 -10.33
N ARG A 2 -12.06 18.22 -9.34
CA ARG A 2 -10.68 17.99 -8.88
C ARG A 2 -9.74 17.47 -9.98
N LEU A 3 -10.20 16.54 -10.84
CA LEU A 3 -9.40 15.97 -11.92
C LEU A 3 -8.87 17.04 -12.88
N THR A 4 -9.79 17.88 -13.40
CA THR A 4 -9.43 18.98 -14.31
C THR A 4 -8.52 20.01 -13.63
N SER A 5 -8.81 20.35 -12.36
CA SER A 5 -7.99 21.28 -11.59
C SER A 5 -6.54 20.79 -11.42
N ASN A 6 -6.37 19.50 -11.12
CA ASN A 6 -5.04 18.89 -10.98
C ASN A 6 -4.32 18.83 -12.34
N ARG A 7 -5.02 18.46 -13.41
CA ARG A 7 -4.47 18.41 -14.77
C ARG A 7 -3.98 19.78 -15.23
N ASP A 8 -4.81 20.81 -15.08
CA ASP A 8 -4.48 22.16 -15.55
C ASP A 8 -3.30 22.75 -14.76
N LEU A 9 -3.25 22.51 -13.44
CA LEU A 9 -2.10 22.85 -12.60
C LEU A 9 -0.82 22.12 -13.05
N ALA A 10 -0.92 20.81 -13.33
CA ALA A 10 0.22 20.02 -13.78
C ALA A 10 0.73 20.46 -15.16
N ILE A 11 -0.15 20.70 -16.13
CA ILE A 11 0.23 21.19 -17.47
C ILE A 11 0.95 22.54 -17.35
N GLN A 12 0.41 23.47 -16.54
CA GLN A 12 1.03 24.77 -16.31
C GLN A 12 2.44 24.62 -15.73
N GLU A 13 2.60 23.75 -14.74
CA GLU A 13 3.90 23.54 -14.10
C GLU A 13 4.91 22.89 -15.07
N ILE A 14 4.52 21.84 -15.79
CA ILE A 14 5.36 21.12 -16.77
C ILE A 14 5.92 22.08 -17.84
N ILE A 15 5.11 23.01 -18.30
CA ILE A 15 5.52 24.05 -19.26
C ILE A 15 6.59 24.97 -18.66
N SER A 16 6.50 25.27 -17.36
CA SER A 16 7.33 26.26 -16.67
C SER A 16 8.73 25.76 -16.32
N TRP A 17 8.94 24.45 -16.22
CA TRP A 17 10.24 23.89 -15.87
C TRP A 17 11.32 24.21 -16.91
N ASP A 18 12.51 24.55 -16.41
CA ASP A 18 13.63 24.97 -17.25
C ASP A 18 14.21 23.79 -18.03
N VAL A 19 13.95 23.76 -19.34
CA VAL A 19 14.50 22.76 -20.27
C VAL A 19 16.03 22.72 -20.24
N SER A 20 16.70 23.85 -19.97
CA SER A 20 18.17 23.86 -19.85
C SER A 20 18.64 23.02 -18.65
N GLN A 21 17.90 23.04 -17.55
CA GLN A 21 18.21 22.22 -16.38
C GLN A 21 18.08 20.71 -16.66
N GLN A 22 17.16 20.33 -17.54
CA GLN A 22 16.95 18.94 -17.97
C GLN A 22 18.08 18.44 -18.89
N LEU A 23 18.76 19.36 -19.59
CA LEU A 23 19.81 19.05 -20.55
C LEU A 23 21.23 19.17 -19.98
N TYR A 24 21.40 19.81 -18.83
CA TYR A 24 22.70 20.11 -18.21
C TYR A 24 23.63 18.90 -18.13
N ASN A 25 23.20 17.80 -17.49
CA ASN A 25 24.06 16.63 -17.29
C ASN A 25 24.38 15.87 -18.58
N TYR A 26 23.50 15.90 -19.58
CA TYR A 26 23.81 15.34 -20.89
C TYR A 26 24.96 16.14 -21.50
N ARG A 27 24.84 17.47 -21.53
CA ARG A 27 25.89 18.33 -22.08
C ARG A 27 27.24 18.11 -21.37
N ASP A 28 27.25 18.00 -20.04
CA ASP A 28 28.45 17.65 -19.26
C ASP A 28 29.04 16.29 -19.69
N THR A 29 28.20 15.27 -19.81
CA THR A 29 28.61 13.89 -20.14
C THR A 29 29.13 13.72 -21.58
N TYR A 30 28.67 14.54 -22.52
CA TYR A 30 29.10 14.49 -23.92
C TYR A 30 30.08 15.60 -24.30
N GLY A 31 30.62 16.35 -23.32
CA GLY A 31 31.62 17.40 -23.55
C GLY A 31 31.12 18.57 -24.39
N LEU A 32 29.85 18.91 -24.22
CA LEU A 32 29.23 20.13 -24.73
C LEU A 32 29.30 21.23 -23.67
N SER A 33 29.32 22.50 -24.08
CA SER A 33 29.34 23.60 -23.12
C SER A 33 28.09 23.62 -22.25
N THR A 34 28.26 23.67 -20.93
CA THR A 34 27.20 23.91 -19.94
C THR A 34 27.06 25.39 -19.57
N GLU A 35 27.79 26.29 -20.25
CA GLU A 35 27.67 27.73 -20.05
C GLU A 35 26.24 28.21 -20.36
N GLY A 36 25.61 28.90 -19.40
CA GLY A 36 24.24 29.38 -19.51
C GLY A 36 23.15 28.32 -19.26
N TYR A 37 23.52 27.10 -18.85
CA TYR A 37 22.58 26.06 -18.43
C TYR A 37 22.44 26.05 -16.91
N THR A 38 21.20 25.93 -16.41
CA THR A 38 20.94 25.75 -14.99
C THR A 38 21.44 24.36 -14.55
N VAL A 39 22.16 24.29 -13.43
CA VAL A 39 22.66 23.01 -12.89
C VAL A 39 21.47 22.16 -12.42
N SER A 40 21.45 20.88 -12.78
CA SER A 40 20.43 19.95 -12.30
C SER A 40 20.48 19.74 -10.79
N GLU A 41 19.33 19.44 -10.18
CA GLU A 41 19.19 19.29 -8.73
C GLU A 41 18.60 17.92 -8.35
N GLY A 42 18.33 17.71 -7.06
CA GLY A 42 17.74 16.47 -6.56
C GLY A 42 18.56 15.23 -6.90
N TRP A 43 17.89 14.17 -7.33
CA TRP A 43 18.50 12.90 -7.76
C TRP A 43 19.01 12.94 -9.21
N ASP A 44 18.81 14.05 -9.91
CA ASP A 44 19.53 14.37 -11.15
C ASP A 44 20.76 15.27 -10.89
N SER A 45 21.09 15.63 -9.64
CA SER A 45 22.22 16.53 -9.37
C SER A 45 23.57 15.92 -9.80
N PRO A 46 24.60 16.74 -10.13
CA PRO A 46 25.90 16.24 -10.55
C PRO A 46 26.57 15.26 -9.58
N THR A 47 26.23 15.32 -8.29
CA THR A 47 26.73 14.47 -7.19
C THR A 47 25.92 13.19 -6.98
N THR A 48 24.98 12.87 -7.88
CA THR A 48 24.16 11.65 -7.82
C THR A 48 24.34 10.82 -9.09
N LYS A 49 24.38 9.50 -8.93
CA LYS A 49 24.59 8.56 -10.05
C LYS A 49 23.32 8.09 -10.74
N LEU A 50 22.16 8.63 -10.36
CA LEU A 50 20.87 8.36 -11.01
C LEU A 50 20.50 9.41 -12.08
N LYS A 51 21.41 10.35 -12.36
CA LYS A 51 21.15 11.49 -13.25
C LYS A 51 20.59 11.10 -14.62
N GLY A 52 19.70 11.95 -15.11
CA GLY A 52 18.93 11.76 -16.34
C GLY A 52 17.61 11.03 -16.12
N HIS A 53 17.32 10.52 -14.91
CA HIS A 53 16.06 9.84 -14.65
C HIS A 53 14.88 10.82 -14.68
N GLY A 54 15.02 11.97 -14.01
CA GLY A 54 13.95 12.97 -13.93
C GLY A 54 13.75 13.63 -15.29
N SER A 55 14.85 13.87 -16.01
CA SER A 55 14.82 14.37 -17.38
C SER A 55 14.09 13.43 -18.37
N GLY A 56 14.19 12.11 -18.15
CA GLY A 56 13.40 11.12 -18.89
C GLY A 56 11.90 11.21 -18.60
N HIS A 57 11.52 11.27 -17.31
CA HIS A 57 10.13 11.48 -16.90
C HIS A 57 9.56 12.80 -17.43
N TYR A 58 10.36 13.86 -17.46
CA TYR A 58 9.96 15.14 -18.03
C TYR A 58 9.53 15.03 -19.50
N MET A 59 10.23 14.23 -20.31
CA MET A 59 9.84 13.98 -21.69
C MET A 59 8.49 13.25 -21.80
N SER A 60 8.27 12.21 -20.98
CA SER A 60 6.95 11.55 -20.91
C SER A 60 5.86 12.54 -20.47
N ALA A 61 6.13 13.36 -19.45
CA ALA A 61 5.20 14.37 -18.95
C ALA A 61 4.85 15.42 -20.02
N LEU A 62 5.83 15.90 -20.79
CA LEU A 62 5.61 16.82 -21.91
C LEU A 62 4.68 16.20 -22.97
N ALA A 63 4.95 14.96 -23.37
CA ALA A 63 4.18 14.26 -24.39
C ALA A 63 2.74 13.97 -23.93
N GLN A 64 2.57 13.49 -22.70
CA GLN A 64 1.27 13.20 -22.11
C GLN A 64 0.47 14.49 -21.84
N ALA A 65 1.13 15.56 -21.38
CA ALA A 65 0.53 16.89 -21.26
C ALA A 65 0.07 17.43 -22.61
N PHE A 66 0.85 17.22 -23.68
CA PHE A 66 0.50 17.65 -25.03
C PHE A 66 -0.76 16.96 -25.54
N ALA A 67 -0.88 15.65 -25.29
CA ALA A 67 -2.07 14.87 -25.63
C ALA A 67 -3.33 15.34 -24.87
N SER A 68 -3.17 15.77 -23.62
CA SER A 68 -4.27 16.16 -22.74
C SER A 68 -4.62 17.65 -22.75
N ALA A 69 -3.73 18.51 -23.27
CA ALA A 69 -3.95 19.95 -23.35
C ALA A 69 -5.05 20.28 -24.35
N THR A 70 -5.95 21.19 -23.97
CA THR A 70 -7.04 21.66 -24.84
C THR A 70 -6.75 23.04 -25.44
N ASN A 71 -5.79 23.79 -24.88
CA ASN A 71 -5.40 25.12 -25.35
C ASN A 71 -4.22 25.03 -26.33
N THR A 72 -4.36 25.67 -27.50
CA THR A 72 -3.32 25.79 -28.53
C THR A 72 -2.01 26.41 -28.01
N GLU A 73 -2.07 27.45 -27.17
CA GLU A 73 -0.86 28.10 -26.64
C GLU A 73 -0.02 27.15 -25.77
N GLN A 74 -0.71 26.36 -24.93
CA GLN A 74 -0.06 25.32 -24.12
C GLN A 74 0.57 24.26 -25.02
N LYS A 75 -0.15 23.79 -26.06
CA LYS A 75 0.38 22.84 -27.04
C LYS A 75 1.63 23.38 -27.74
N ASP A 76 1.65 24.66 -28.12
CA ASP A 76 2.80 25.28 -28.77
C ASP A 76 4.03 25.36 -27.84
N GLN A 77 3.83 25.68 -26.57
CA GLN A 77 4.90 25.70 -25.57
C GLN A 77 5.45 24.30 -25.29
N LEU A 78 4.57 23.31 -25.13
CA LEU A 78 4.94 21.91 -24.95
C LEU A 78 5.71 21.37 -26.16
N ARG A 79 5.23 21.67 -27.39
CA ARG A 79 5.92 21.31 -28.64
C ARG A 79 7.32 21.91 -28.68
N LYS A 80 7.46 23.21 -28.38
CA LYS A 80 8.76 23.89 -28.33
C LYS A 80 9.73 23.22 -27.35
N ASN A 81 9.26 22.85 -26.15
CA ASN A 81 10.09 22.18 -25.14
C ASN A 81 10.52 20.77 -25.62
N MET A 82 9.60 19.98 -26.19
CA MET A 82 9.93 18.68 -26.78
C MET A 82 10.93 18.79 -27.94
N THR A 83 10.73 19.75 -28.85
CA THR A 83 11.66 20.00 -29.96
C THR A 83 13.07 20.30 -29.47
N ARG A 84 13.21 21.14 -28.43
CA ARG A 84 14.52 21.44 -27.84
C ARG A 84 15.17 20.20 -27.22
N MET A 85 14.42 19.45 -26.41
CA MET A 85 14.90 18.21 -25.80
C MET A 85 15.42 17.24 -26.88
N VAL A 86 14.60 16.93 -27.88
CA VAL A 86 14.95 15.97 -28.94
C VAL A 86 16.17 16.43 -29.75
N ASN A 87 16.25 17.71 -30.11
CA ASN A 87 17.37 18.23 -30.88
C ASN A 87 18.71 18.16 -30.12
N GLU A 88 18.74 18.61 -28.87
CA GLU A 88 19.99 18.61 -28.08
C GLU A 88 20.40 17.20 -27.62
N LEU A 89 19.43 16.32 -27.32
CA LEU A 89 19.72 14.91 -27.06
C LEU A 89 20.29 14.20 -28.29
N ARG A 90 19.81 14.53 -29.50
CA ARG A 90 20.39 13.99 -30.73
C ARG A 90 21.83 14.46 -30.93
N GLU A 91 22.11 15.75 -30.69
CA GLU A 91 23.47 16.29 -30.76
C GLU A 91 24.42 15.53 -29.82
N CYS A 92 23.95 15.20 -28.60
CA CYS A 92 24.70 14.38 -27.65
C CYS A 92 24.94 12.96 -28.21
N GLN A 93 23.89 12.28 -28.66
CA GLN A 93 23.95 10.89 -29.14
C GLN A 93 24.90 10.75 -30.34
N GLU A 94 24.89 11.69 -31.28
CA GLU A 94 25.73 11.66 -32.48
C GLU A 94 27.23 11.75 -32.16
N ARG A 95 27.64 12.24 -30.99
CA ARG A 95 29.04 12.21 -30.55
C ARG A 95 29.57 10.80 -30.29
N THR A 96 28.70 9.81 -30.17
CA THR A 96 29.06 8.40 -30.02
C THR A 96 29.30 7.71 -31.38
N PHE A 97 29.05 8.39 -32.51
CA PHE A 97 29.10 7.80 -33.84
C PHE A 97 30.53 7.79 -34.40
N VAL A 98 31.35 6.92 -33.84
CA VAL A 98 32.77 6.80 -34.18
C VAL A 98 32.96 5.65 -35.16
N TRP A 99 33.33 5.97 -36.40
CA TRP A 99 33.72 4.95 -37.37
C TRP A 99 35.08 4.34 -36.99
N ASN A 100 35.17 3.01 -36.96
CA ASN A 100 36.42 2.30 -36.72
C ASN A 100 36.86 1.62 -38.02
N GLU A 101 37.97 2.11 -38.59
CA GLU A 101 38.51 1.61 -39.86
C GLU A 101 39.01 0.16 -39.78
N GLU A 102 39.51 -0.28 -38.62
CA GLU A 102 40.02 -1.64 -38.44
C GLU A 102 38.87 -2.66 -38.40
N LEU A 103 37.74 -2.28 -37.80
CA LEU A 103 36.55 -3.12 -37.71
C LEU A 103 35.66 -3.04 -38.96
N GLY A 104 35.84 -2.00 -39.80
CA GLY A 104 35.00 -1.75 -40.98
C GLY A 104 33.54 -1.44 -40.62
N ARG A 105 33.30 -0.91 -39.41
CA ARG A 105 31.98 -0.55 -38.87
C ARG A 105 32.12 0.53 -37.80
N TYR A 106 31.00 1.08 -37.34
CA TYR A 106 31.01 1.94 -36.15
C TYR A 106 31.48 1.16 -34.90
N TRP A 107 32.14 1.88 -33.99
CA TRP A 107 32.41 1.41 -32.64
C TRP A 107 31.08 1.19 -31.92
N GLU A 108 30.86 -0.01 -31.39
CA GLU A 108 29.56 -0.41 -30.83
C GLU A 108 29.70 -0.78 -29.34
N ALA A 109 28.55 -0.93 -28.67
CA ALA A 109 28.49 -1.25 -27.24
C ALA A 109 29.23 -2.54 -26.86
N ARG A 110 29.33 -3.51 -27.77
CA ARG A 110 30.09 -4.75 -27.63
C ARG A 110 31.61 -4.56 -27.57
N ASP A 111 32.11 -3.46 -28.10
CA ASP A 111 33.55 -3.17 -28.17
C ASP A 111 34.03 -2.40 -26.93
N PHE A 112 33.12 -1.67 -26.28
CA PHE A 112 33.39 -0.97 -25.02
C PHE A 112 33.67 -1.95 -23.88
N ALA A 113 34.63 -1.65 -22.99
CA ALA A 113 34.92 -2.43 -21.78
C ALA A 113 34.91 -3.97 -21.98
N PRO A 114 35.85 -4.53 -22.78
CA PRO A 114 36.04 -5.97 -22.89
C PRO A 114 36.33 -6.60 -21.51
N GLU A 115 36.26 -7.93 -21.40
CA GLU A 115 36.16 -8.60 -20.08
C GLU A 115 37.35 -8.27 -19.17
N ALA A 116 38.57 -8.28 -19.71
CA ALA A 116 39.77 -7.93 -18.97
C ALA A 116 39.78 -6.47 -18.47
N GLU A 117 39.20 -5.53 -19.23
CA GLU A 117 39.07 -4.12 -18.80
C GLU A 117 38.00 -4.00 -17.73
N LEU A 118 36.83 -4.60 -17.97
CA LEU A 118 35.67 -4.57 -17.09
C LEU A 118 35.98 -5.10 -15.67
N VAL A 119 36.80 -6.14 -15.57
CA VAL A 119 37.20 -6.72 -14.27
C VAL A 119 37.93 -5.68 -13.39
N GLU A 120 38.77 -4.86 -14.01
CA GLU A 120 39.56 -3.85 -13.31
C GLU A 120 38.79 -2.55 -13.06
N MET A 121 37.78 -2.26 -13.88
CA MET A 121 36.97 -1.04 -13.78
C MET A 121 36.42 -0.78 -12.37
N LYS A 122 36.45 0.50 -12.01
CA LYS A 122 35.93 1.05 -10.76
C LYS A 122 34.80 2.04 -11.05
N GLY A 123 33.99 2.34 -10.04
CA GLY A 123 32.89 3.29 -10.15
C GLY A 123 33.03 4.46 -9.20
N SER A 124 34.24 4.86 -8.82
CA SER A 124 34.42 6.04 -7.96
C SER A 124 34.06 7.33 -8.71
N TRP A 125 33.86 8.44 -8.00
CA TRP A 125 33.70 9.75 -8.67
C TRP A 125 34.90 10.15 -9.54
N ALA A 126 36.11 9.73 -9.19
CA ALA A 126 37.29 9.96 -10.04
C ALA A 126 37.19 9.17 -11.36
N ASP A 127 36.71 7.92 -11.32
CA ASP A 127 36.47 7.13 -12.53
C ASP A 127 35.33 7.72 -13.37
N PHE A 128 34.29 8.24 -12.70
CA PHE A 128 33.21 8.97 -13.35
C PHE A 128 33.73 10.15 -14.16
N ASP A 129 34.60 10.96 -13.55
CA ASP A 129 35.20 12.14 -14.18
C ASP A 129 36.15 11.80 -15.33
N VAL A 130 36.77 10.63 -15.31
CA VAL A 130 37.55 10.12 -16.45
C VAL A 130 36.59 9.70 -17.56
N HIS A 131 35.68 8.76 -17.28
CA HIS A 131 34.81 8.17 -18.29
C HIS A 131 33.82 9.15 -18.90
N LYS A 132 33.41 10.21 -18.18
CA LYS A 132 32.60 11.29 -18.77
C LYS A 132 33.31 12.04 -19.90
N THR A 133 34.64 11.93 -20.02
CA THR A 133 35.40 12.53 -21.13
C THR A 133 35.62 11.59 -22.32
N GLU A 134 35.17 10.35 -22.19
CA GLU A 134 35.40 9.27 -23.17
C GLU A 134 34.13 8.89 -23.94
N TRP A 135 33.23 9.85 -24.21
CA TRP A 135 31.96 9.60 -24.90
C TRP A 135 32.12 8.93 -26.28
N THR A 136 33.28 9.13 -26.93
CA THR A 136 33.63 8.45 -28.19
C THR A 136 33.75 6.92 -28.05
N LYS A 137 33.92 6.40 -26.82
CA LYS A 137 34.01 4.97 -26.51
C LYS A 137 32.67 4.35 -26.09
N TYR A 138 31.61 5.13 -25.87
CA TYR A 138 30.36 4.60 -25.33
C TYR A 138 29.64 3.62 -26.26
N GLY A 139 29.96 3.65 -27.55
CA GLY A 139 29.33 2.80 -28.57
C GLY A 139 28.18 3.52 -29.25
N TYR A 140 28.03 3.24 -30.54
CA TYR A 140 27.02 3.82 -31.41
C TYR A 140 25.62 3.75 -30.80
N GLY A 141 24.97 4.91 -30.68
CA GLY A 141 23.58 5.01 -30.26
C GLY A 141 23.38 5.17 -28.75
N TYR A 142 24.44 5.12 -27.93
CA TYR A 142 24.32 5.37 -26.49
C TYR A 142 23.83 6.79 -26.23
N LEU A 143 22.84 6.89 -25.33
CA LEU A 143 22.39 8.16 -24.78
C LEU A 143 21.93 7.93 -23.34
N ASN A 144 22.59 8.63 -22.42
CA ASN A 144 22.19 8.85 -21.03
C ASN A 144 23.03 9.99 -20.44
N ALA A 145 22.56 10.60 -19.36
CA ALA A 145 23.31 11.56 -18.56
C ALA A 145 24.37 10.91 -17.64
N ILE A 146 24.40 9.59 -17.51
CA ILE A 146 25.54 8.85 -16.95
C ILE A 146 26.43 8.28 -18.05
N PRO A 147 27.75 8.22 -17.85
CA PRO A 147 28.65 7.51 -18.75
C PRO A 147 28.30 6.02 -18.91
N ALA A 148 28.55 5.45 -20.10
CA ALA A 148 28.27 4.04 -20.40
C ALA A 148 28.98 3.04 -19.48
N HIS A 149 30.06 3.47 -18.79
CA HIS A 149 30.77 2.63 -17.83
C HIS A 149 29.87 2.11 -16.70
N HIS A 150 28.84 2.85 -16.28
CA HIS A 150 27.92 2.37 -15.25
C HIS A 150 27.06 1.20 -15.72
N ALA A 151 26.59 1.25 -16.97
CA ALA A 151 25.85 0.15 -17.58
C ALA A 151 26.72 -1.10 -17.77
N ALA A 152 28.04 -0.93 -17.94
CA ALA A 152 28.98 -2.05 -17.96
C ALA A 152 29.29 -2.60 -16.55
N LEU A 153 29.49 -1.74 -15.55
CA LEU A 153 29.84 -2.15 -14.18
C LEU A 153 28.83 -3.09 -13.52
N ILE A 154 27.55 -3.04 -13.91
CA ILE A 154 26.55 -3.98 -13.36
C ILE A 154 26.83 -5.44 -13.77
N GLU A 155 27.52 -5.68 -14.89
CA GLU A 155 27.97 -7.00 -15.33
C GLU A 155 28.99 -7.62 -14.36
N MET A 156 29.69 -6.79 -13.58
CA MET A 156 30.58 -7.19 -12.47
C MET A 156 29.87 -7.28 -11.12
N TYR A 157 28.53 -7.24 -11.13
CA TYR A 157 27.69 -7.33 -9.94
C TYR A 157 28.03 -6.25 -8.90
N ARG A 158 28.40 -5.05 -9.36
CA ARG A 158 28.73 -3.91 -8.49
C ARG A 158 27.47 -3.38 -7.82
N ALA A 159 27.43 -3.46 -6.49
CA ALA A 159 26.26 -3.14 -5.68
C ALA A 159 25.88 -1.65 -5.74
N TYR A 160 24.68 -1.34 -5.25
CA TYR A 160 24.21 0.03 -5.11
C TYR A 160 25.11 0.82 -4.16
N ASN A 161 25.77 1.86 -4.69
CA ASN A 161 26.60 2.77 -3.92
C ASN A 161 26.86 4.06 -4.69
N ASN A 162 26.37 5.20 -4.20
CA ASN A 162 26.57 6.49 -4.85
C ASN A 162 28.05 6.92 -4.90
N GLU A 163 28.90 6.46 -3.99
CA GLU A 163 30.32 6.86 -3.97
C GLU A 163 31.19 5.99 -4.86
N ASN A 164 31.10 4.67 -4.71
CA ASN A 164 32.11 3.75 -5.25
C ASN A 164 31.65 2.91 -6.44
N TRP A 165 30.33 2.77 -6.66
CA TRP A 165 29.78 1.86 -7.67
C TRP A 165 28.65 2.52 -8.47
N VAL A 166 27.53 1.82 -8.66
CA VAL A 166 26.44 2.25 -9.54
C VAL A 166 25.16 2.55 -8.76
N TRP A 167 24.24 3.27 -9.40
CA TRP A 167 22.88 3.46 -8.93
C TRP A 167 21.94 3.25 -10.12
N ALA A 168 21.26 2.09 -10.15
CA ALA A 168 20.21 1.74 -11.11
C ALA A 168 20.44 2.25 -12.56
N PRO A 169 21.55 1.89 -13.22
CA PRO A 169 21.92 2.47 -14.52
C PRO A 169 20.87 2.21 -15.60
N TYR A 170 20.32 0.99 -15.67
CA TYR A 170 19.29 0.64 -16.65
C TYR A 170 17.94 1.30 -16.34
N TYR A 171 17.61 1.56 -15.07
CA TYR A 171 16.44 2.38 -14.71
C TYR A 171 16.51 3.79 -15.31
N SER A 172 17.68 4.46 -15.23
CA SER A 172 17.87 5.79 -15.81
C SER A 172 17.72 5.74 -17.33
N ILE A 173 18.37 4.78 -18.00
CA ILE A 173 18.24 4.57 -19.45
C ILE A 173 16.78 4.35 -19.85
N HIS A 174 16.04 3.54 -19.09
CA HIS A 174 14.62 3.31 -19.32
C HIS A 174 13.81 4.60 -19.32
N LYS A 175 14.00 5.52 -18.36
CA LYS A 175 13.18 6.75 -18.33
C LYS A 175 13.38 7.61 -19.56
N GLN A 176 14.60 7.68 -20.07
CA GLN A 176 14.89 8.40 -21.32
C GLN A 176 14.25 7.72 -22.52
N LEU A 177 14.40 6.39 -22.60
CA LEU A 177 13.80 5.60 -23.67
C LEU A 177 12.28 5.74 -23.70
N ALA A 178 11.63 5.62 -22.54
CA ALA A 178 10.18 5.79 -22.39
C ALA A 178 9.73 7.21 -22.79
N GLY A 179 10.45 8.24 -22.34
CA GLY A 179 10.16 9.63 -22.70
C GLY A 179 10.25 9.91 -24.19
N LEU A 180 11.27 9.40 -24.87
CA LEU A 180 11.41 9.55 -26.34
C LEU A 180 10.34 8.77 -27.10
N ILE A 181 9.98 7.56 -26.64
CA ILE A 181 8.88 6.78 -27.20
C ILE A 181 7.55 7.53 -27.05
N ASP A 182 7.30 8.14 -25.88
CA ASP A 182 6.08 8.90 -25.65
C ASP A 182 6.03 10.17 -26.53
N ILE A 183 7.13 10.91 -26.67
CA ILE A 183 7.21 12.05 -27.62
C ILE A 183 6.88 11.58 -29.03
N ALA A 184 7.51 10.50 -29.51
CA ALA A 184 7.29 9.98 -30.85
C ALA A 184 5.84 9.51 -31.10
N ASN A 185 5.09 9.13 -30.05
CA ASN A 185 3.70 8.68 -30.16
C ASN A 185 2.68 9.83 -30.10
N TYR A 186 2.94 10.89 -29.33
CA TYR A 186 1.91 11.89 -29.01
C TYR A 186 2.08 13.24 -29.70
N ILE A 187 3.30 13.61 -30.12
CA ILE A 187 3.51 14.91 -30.76
C ILE A 187 2.92 14.92 -32.18
N ASP A 188 2.30 16.04 -32.55
CA ASP A 188 1.72 16.23 -33.88
C ASP A 188 2.72 16.72 -34.94
N ASP A 189 3.95 17.06 -34.51
CA ASP A 189 5.05 17.44 -35.40
C ASP A 189 5.84 16.21 -35.84
N LYS A 190 5.65 15.83 -37.11
CA LYS A 190 6.27 14.65 -37.69
C LYS A 190 7.81 14.68 -37.64
N GLU A 191 8.45 15.82 -37.83
CA GLU A 191 9.93 15.87 -37.83
C GLU A 191 10.48 15.57 -36.43
N VAL A 192 9.85 16.15 -35.41
CA VAL A 192 10.22 15.91 -34.02
C VAL A 192 9.91 14.47 -33.62
N ALA A 193 8.76 13.93 -34.03
CA ALA A 193 8.37 12.54 -33.77
C ALA A 193 9.37 11.55 -34.39
N ASP A 194 9.69 11.72 -35.68
CA ASP A 194 10.63 10.85 -36.40
C ASP A 194 12.04 10.92 -35.77
N LYS A 195 12.47 12.10 -35.33
CA LYS A 195 13.77 12.31 -34.66
C LYS A 195 13.79 11.68 -33.28
N ALA A 196 12.73 11.80 -32.48
CA ALA A 196 12.62 11.13 -31.19
C ALA A 196 12.64 9.60 -31.34
N LEU A 197 11.90 9.07 -32.33
CA LEU A 197 11.90 7.64 -32.65
C LEU A 197 13.28 7.15 -33.08
N LEU A 198 14.00 7.93 -33.90
CA LEU A 198 15.36 7.59 -34.31
C LEU A 198 16.32 7.50 -33.11
N ILE A 199 16.28 8.46 -32.19
CA ILE A 199 17.10 8.44 -30.97
C ILE A 199 16.78 7.20 -30.13
N ALA A 200 15.48 6.96 -29.87
CA ALA A 200 15.02 5.81 -29.10
C ALA A 200 15.43 4.47 -29.73
N LYS A 201 15.32 4.36 -31.06
CA LYS A 201 15.76 3.19 -31.83
C LYS A 201 17.25 2.92 -31.63
N ASP A 202 18.08 3.94 -31.82
CA ASP A 202 19.54 3.81 -31.67
C ASP A 202 19.92 3.42 -30.23
N MET A 203 19.22 3.94 -29.21
CA MET A 203 19.37 3.51 -27.81
C MET A 203 18.98 2.05 -27.60
N GLY A 204 17.84 1.62 -28.15
CA GLY A 204 17.37 0.24 -28.02
C GLY A 204 18.31 -0.76 -28.69
N LEU A 205 18.86 -0.42 -29.86
CA LEU A 205 19.87 -1.22 -30.54
C LEU A 205 21.22 -1.22 -29.81
N TRP A 206 21.58 -0.13 -29.12
CA TRP A 206 22.73 -0.12 -28.21
C TRP A 206 22.56 -1.12 -27.06
N ILE A 207 21.38 -1.14 -26.42
CA ILE A 207 21.07 -2.09 -25.33
C ILE A 207 21.16 -3.53 -25.86
N TRP A 208 20.52 -3.81 -27.00
CA TRP A 208 20.61 -5.12 -27.65
C TRP A 208 22.07 -5.51 -27.88
N ASN A 209 22.85 -4.64 -28.51
CA ASN A 209 24.25 -4.90 -28.86
C ASN A 209 25.09 -5.19 -27.60
N ARG A 210 24.92 -4.40 -26.53
CA ARG A 210 25.66 -4.64 -25.29
C ARG A 210 25.29 -6.00 -24.69
N LEU A 211 24.00 -6.19 -24.39
CA LEU A 211 23.54 -7.35 -23.64
C LEU A 211 23.66 -8.64 -24.44
N HIS A 212 23.43 -8.63 -25.76
CA HIS A 212 23.57 -9.81 -26.60
C HIS A 212 25.01 -10.36 -26.61
N TYR A 213 26.01 -9.49 -26.74
CA TYR A 213 27.41 -9.92 -26.90
C TYR A 213 28.16 -10.05 -25.57
N ARG A 214 27.76 -9.34 -24.52
CA ARG A 214 28.54 -9.20 -23.28
C ARG A 214 27.92 -9.91 -22.08
N THR A 215 26.69 -10.39 -22.21
CA THR A 215 25.96 -11.03 -21.11
C THR A 215 25.39 -12.37 -21.54
N TYR A 216 25.04 -13.20 -20.57
CA TYR A 216 24.42 -14.50 -20.77
C TYR A 216 23.45 -14.78 -19.63
N LEU A 217 22.62 -15.82 -19.77
CA LEU A 217 21.74 -16.29 -18.71
C LEU A 217 22.17 -17.70 -18.29
N ASN A 218 22.49 -17.87 -17.01
CA ASN A 218 22.69 -19.18 -16.40
C ASN A 218 22.09 -19.20 -14.99
N THR A 219 21.21 -20.14 -14.71
CA THR A 219 20.54 -20.32 -13.40
C THR A 219 21.22 -21.37 -12.53
N ASP A 220 22.03 -22.25 -13.12
CA ASP A 220 22.60 -23.40 -12.43
C ASP A 220 23.80 -23.03 -11.54
N GLY A 221 24.04 -23.85 -10.51
CA GLY A 221 25.16 -23.72 -9.58
C GLY A 221 24.90 -22.79 -8.39
N THR A 222 25.94 -22.56 -7.61
CA THR A 222 25.96 -21.59 -6.52
C THR A 222 26.05 -20.15 -7.05
N GLN A 223 25.73 -19.16 -6.21
CA GLN A 223 25.91 -17.76 -6.58
C GLN A 223 27.38 -17.44 -6.92
N GLU A 224 28.34 -18.01 -6.20
CA GLU A 224 29.77 -17.82 -6.47
C GLU A 224 30.15 -18.32 -7.87
N GLU A 225 29.72 -19.53 -8.24
CA GLU A 225 29.96 -20.08 -9.58
C GLU A 225 29.29 -19.24 -10.67
N ARG A 226 28.06 -18.76 -10.44
CA ARG A 226 27.36 -17.88 -11.39
C ARG A 226 28.04 -16.53 -11.55
N ARG A 227 28.67 -16.01 -10.50
CA ARG A 227 29.39 -14.73 -10.49
C ARG A 227 30.86 -14.84 -10.89
N ALA A 228 31.39 -16.05 -11.06
CA ALA A 228 32.78 -16.29 -11.43
C ALA A 228 33.15 -15.69 -12.80
N LYS A 229 32.16 -15.59 -13.71
CA LYS A 229 32.28 -14.86 -14.97
C LYS A 229 31.32 -13.64 -14.96
N PRO A 230 31.75 -12.48 -15.47
CA PRO A 230 30.90 -11.29 -15.56
C PRO A 230 29.74 -11.48 -16.54
N GLY A 231 28.64 -10.77 -16.31
CA GLY A 231 27.54 -10.66 -17.27
C GLY A 231 26.47 -11.75 -17.16
N ASN A 232 26.35 -12.48 -16.05
CA ASN A 232 25.21 -13.36 -15.83
C ASN A 232 23.97 -12.55 -15.44
N ARG A 233 22.99 -12.46 -16.35
CA ARG A 233 21.77 -11.67 -16.18
C ARG A 233 20.91 -12.10 -14.99
N PHE A 234 20.95 -13.38 -14.60
CA PHE A 234 20.26 -13.86 -13.40
C PHE A 234 20.74 -13.12 -12.13
N GLU A 235 22.04 -12.91 -12.01
CA GLU A 235 22.64 -12.23 -10.86
C GLU A 235 22.51 -10.71 -10.97
N MET A 236 22.71 -10.14 -12.16
CA MET A 236 22.60 -8.69 -12.40
C MET A 236 21.25 -8.12 -11.93
N TRP A 237 20.15 -8.78 -12.31
CA TRP A 237 18.80 -8.26 -12.08
C TRP A 237 18.21 -8.59 -10.71
N ASN A 238 18.84 -9.49 -9.95
CA ASN A 238 18.45 -9.81 -8.58
C ASN A 238 19.15 -8.93 -7.54
N MET A 239 19.97 -7.97 -7.97
CA MET A 239 20.66 -7.03 -7.07
C MET A 239 19.73 -5.93 -6.59
N TYR A 240 19.77 -5.65 -5.28
CA TYR A 240 19.05 -4.54 -4.65
C TYR A 240 19.48 -3.19 -5.24
N ILE A 241 18.53 -2.45 -5.82
CA ILE A 241 18.66 -1.12 -6.46
C ILE A 241 19.63 -1.08 -7.66
N ALA A 242 20.84 -1.61 -7.56
CA ALA A 242 21.78 -1.64 -8.69
C ALA A 242 21.24 -2.45 -9.88
N GLY A 243 20.50 -3.52 -9.61
CA GLY A 243 19.84 -4.35 -10.63
C GLY A 243 18.47 -3.84 -11.07
N GLU A 244 18.07 -2.63 -10.65
CA GLU A 244 16.83 -2.01 -11.07
C GLU A 244 16.95 -1.51 -12.53
N ASP A 245 16.10 -2.06 -13.39
CA ASP A 245 15.97 -1.69 -14.81
C ASP A 245 14.64 -0.97 -15.13
N GLY A 246 13.78 -0.80 -14.12
CA GLY A 246 12.43 -0.29 -14.31
C GLY A 246 11.64 -1.10 -15.35
N GLY A 247 11.10 -0.43 -16.36
CA GLY A 247 10.34 -1.01 -17.48
C GLY A 247 11.15 -1.01 -18.78
N THR A 248 12.46 -1.30 -18.71
CA THR A 248 13.31 -1.33 -19.92
C THR A 248 12.77 -2.34 -20.93
N GLY A 249 12.41 -3.55 -20.46
CA GLY A 249 11.83 -4.59 -21.31
C GLY A 249 10.54 -4.14 -22.01
N GLU A 250 9.62 -3.52 -21.26
CA GLU A 250 8.40 -2.93 -21.82
C GLU A 250 8.69 -1.90 -22.91
N SER A 251 9.63 -0.98 -22.66
CA SER A 251 9.97 0.10 -23.59
C SER A 251 10.57 -0.44 -24.89
N LEU A 252 11.46 -1.44 -24.80
CA LEU A 252 12.04 -2.10 -25.98
C LEU A 252 10.98 -2.84 -26.80
N ALA A 253 10.05 -3.53 -26.14
CA ALA A 253 8.95 -4.21 -26.82
C ALA A 253 8.02 -3.21 -27.51
N ARG A 254 7.65 -2.09 -26.86
CA ARG A 254 6.88 -0.98 -27.48
C ARG A 254 7.61 -0.40 -28.69
N LEU A 255 8.90 -0.11 -28.55
CA LEU A 255 9.72 0.44 -29.63
C LEU A 255 9.79 -0.49 -30.85
N SER A 256 9.84 -1.81 -30.63
CA SER A 256 9.82 -2.80 -31.71
C SER A 256 8.55 -2.75 -32.58
N GLU A 257 7.43 -2.25 -32.03
CA GLU A 257 6.17 -2.07 -32.77
C GLU A 257 6.20 -0.80 -33.65
N MET A 258 7.07 0.16 -33.32
CA MET A 258 7.21 1.44 -34.04
C MET A 258 8.26 1.37 -35.17
N VAL A 259 9.17 0.39 -35.12
CA VAL A 259 10.26 0.23 -36.11
C VAL A 259 9.80 -0.67 -37.27
N SER A 260 10.10 -0.22 -38.50
CA SER A 260 9.68 -0.92 -39.72
C SER A 260 10.70 -1.96 -40.22
N ASP A 261 12.00 -1.79 -39.92
CA ASP A 261 13.02 -2.75 -40.36
C ASP A 261 12.85 -4.10 -39.62
N PRO A 262 12.72 -5.23 -40.33
CA PRO A 262 12.48 -6.53 -39.70
C PRO A 262 13.60 -7.00 -38.77
N GLN A 263 14.86 -6.67 -39.08
CA GLN A 263 16.00 -7.09 -38.29
C GLN A 263 16.11 -6.24 -37.02
N GLU A 264 16.01 -4.92 -37.13
CA GLU A 264 16.00 -4.02 -35.97
C GLU A 264 14.83 -4.37 -35.02
N LYS A 265 13.64 -4.65 -35.58
CA LYS A 265 12.49 -5.12 -34.82
C LYS A 265 12.79 -6.42 -34.06
N ALA A 266 13.39 -7.41 -34.73
CA ALA A 266 13.75 -8.68 -34.09
C ALA A 266 14.76 -8.50 -32.95
N HIS A 267 15.76 -7.64 -33.14
CA HIS A 267 16.75 -7.30 -32.11
C HIS A 267 16.11 -6.61 -30.90
N LEU A 268 15.21 -5.66 -31.12
CA LEU A 268 14.51 -4.97 -30.02
C LEU A 268 13.60 -5.93 -29.23
N LEU A 269 12.91 -6.83 -29.92
CA LEU A 269 12.12 -7.88 -29.26
C LEU A 269 13.01 -8.83 -28.44
N GLU A 270 14.13 -9.29 -28.99
CA GLU A 270 15.09 -10.10 -28.25
C GLU A 270 15.61 -9.36 -27.01
N ALA A 271 16.01 -8.09 -27.17
CA ALA A 271 16.52 -7.27 -26.09
C ALA A 271 15.51 -7.07 -24.96
N SER A 272 14.22 -7.00 -25.28
CA SER A 272 13.16 -6.88 -24.26
C SER A 272 13.19 -8.02 -23.25
N THR A 273 13.60 -9.22 -23.67
CA THR A 273 13.68 -10.42 -22.82
C THR A 273 14.96 -10.51 -21.99
N TYR A 274 15.98 -9.69 -22.27
CA TYR A 274 17.22 -9.72 -21.48
C TYR A 274 17.04 -9.23 -20.05
N PHE A 275 15.94 -8.54 -19.74
CA PHE A 275 15.62 -8.04 -18.40
C PHE A 275 14.79 -9.03 -17.56
N ASP A 276 14.47 -10.20 -18.12
CA ASP A 276 13.77 -11.24 -17.39
C ASP A 276 14.56 -11.64 -16.13
N SER A 277 13.82 -11.83 -15.03
CA SER A 277 14.39 -12.15 -13.72
C SER A 277 13.83 -13.47 -13.21
N PRO A 278 14.36 -14.63 -13.65
CA PRO A 278 13.82 -15.94 -13.29
C PRO A 278 13.72 -16.16 -11.77
N ALA A 279 14.66 -15.61 -11.00
CA ALA A 279 14.65 -15.66 -9.53
C ALA A 279 13.37 -15.09 -8.90
N PHE A 280 12.72 -14.14 -9.57
CA PHE A 280 11.46 -13.53 -9.14
C PHE A 280 10.26 -14.05 -9.93
N TYR A 281 10.43 -14.31 -11.23
CA TYR A 281 9.36 -14.70 -12.13
C TYR A 281 8.91 -16.15 -11.94
N ASP A 282 9.85 -17.09 -11.77
CA ASP A 282 9.53 -18.51 -11.75
C ASP A 282 8.57 -18.88 -10.60
N PRO A 283 8.78 -18.42 -9.35
CA PRO A 283 7.81 -18.63 -8.27
C PRO A 283 6.43 -18.06 -8.60
N LEU A 284 6.37 -16.82 -9.09
CA LEU A 284 5.11 -16.14 -9.39
C LEU A 284 4.34 -16.82 -10.54
N SER A 285 5.04 -17.37 -11.53
CA SER A 285 4.44 -18.07 -12.67
C SER A 285 3.61 -19.29 -12.27
N ILE A 286 3.92 -19.88 -11.11
CA ILE A 286 3.20 -21.01 -10.50
C ILE A 286 2.46 -20.62 -9.20
N ASN A 287 2.15 -19.33 -9.05
CA ASN A 287 1.39 -18.76 -7.92
C ASN A 287 2.05 -18.97 -6.54
N VAL A 288 3.38 -18.99 -6.49
CA VAL A 288 4.16 -18.94 -5.24
C VAL A 288 4.51 -17.49 -4.94
N ASP A 289 4.13 -17.03 -3.74
CA ASP A 289 4.37 -15.67 -3.28
C ASP A 289 5.83 -15.48 -2.85
N ASP A 290 6.61 -14.93 -3.78
CA ASP A 290 7.99 -14.49 -3.55
C ASP A 290 8.09 -12.95 -3.59
N ILE A 291 7.02 -12.23 -3.22
CA ILE A 291 6.94 -10.76 -3.25
C ILE A 291 7.50 -10.14 -1.98
N ARG A 292 7.27 -10.80 -0.85
CA ARG A 292 7.67 -10.35 0.49
C ARG A 292 9.12 -9.88 0.53
N THR A 293 9.40 -8.80 1.28
CA THR A 293 10.74 -8.22 1.51
C THR A 293 11.46 -7.74 0.25
N ARG A 294 10.78 -7.66 -0.90
CA ARG A 294 11.33 -7.04 -2.10
C ARG A 294 11.01 -5.55 -2.15
N HIS A 295 11.91 -4.79 -2.76
CA HIS A 295 11.68 -3.37 -3.07
C HIS A 295 10.53 -3.26 -4.08
N ALA A 296 9.44 -2.61 -3.68
CA ALA A 296 8.19 -2.67 -4.43
C ALA A 296 8.33 -2.06 -5.83
N ASN A 297 8.81 -0.82 -5.93
CA ASN A 297 8.90 -0.15 -7.23
C ASN A 297 10.00 -0.69 -8.16
N GLN A 298 11.02 -1.40 -7.66
CA GLN A 298 11.98 -2.11 -8.49
C GLN A 298 11.32 -3.31 -9.21
N HIS A 299 10.34 -3.94 -8.58
CA HIS A 299 9.78 -5.21 -9.04
C HIS A 299 8.46 -5.05 -9.82
N ILE A 300 7.60 -4.08 -9.49
CA ILE A 300 6.33 -3.88 -10.23
C ILE A 300 6.56 -3.63 -11.73
N PRO A 301 7.49 -2.75 -12.17
CA PRO A 301 7.77 -2.52 -13.60
C PRO A 301 8.32 -3.74 -14.35
N LYS A 302 9.01 -4.65 -13.66
CA LYS A 302 9.44 -5.93 -14.24
C LYS A 302 8.24 -6.78 -14.63
N ILE A 303 7.21 -6.82 -13.78
CA ILE A 303 5.94 -7.52 -14.07
C ILE A 303 5.18 -6.91 -15.26
N ILE A 304 5.25 -5.58 -15.41
CA ILE A 304 4.70 -4.88 -16.59
C ILE A 304 5.47 -5.28 -17.85
N SER A 305 6.81 -5.34 -17.77
CA SER A 305 7.66 -5.79 -18.88
C SER A 305 7.34 -7.24 -19.27
N ALA A 306 7.17 -8.14 -18.31
CA ALA A 306 6.72 -9.52 -18.56
C ALA A 306 5.37 -9.56 -19.29
N LEU A 307 4.35 -8.86 -18.79
CA LEU A 307 3.04 -8.81 -19.45
C LEU A 307 3.16 -8.27 -20.88
N ARG A 308 4.04 -7.30 -21.11
CA ARG A 308 4.31 -6.79 -22.46
C ARG A 308 4.93 -7.85 -23.37
N SER A 309 5.84 -8.68 -22.87
CA SER A 309 6.42 -9.80 -23.61
C SER A 309 5.34 -10.79 -24.07
N PHE A 310 4.32 -11.06 -23.25
CA PHE A 310 3.19 -11.92 -23.63
C PHE A 310 2.49 -11.44 -24.91
N ARG A 311 2.27 -10.13 -25.07
CA ARG A 311 1.66 -9.55 -26.27
C ARG A 311 2.45 -9.85 -27.55
N GLY A 312 3.78 -9.92 -27.45
CA GLY A 312 4.67 -10.14 -28.59
C GLY A 312 4.87 -11.61 -28.95
N ASN A 313 4.91 -12.51 -27.96
CA ASN A 313 5.29 -13.92 -28.15
C ASN A 313 4.18 -14.94 -27.83
N ASN A 314 3.05 -14.52 -27.24
CA ASN A 314 1.95 -15.37 -26.79
C ASN A 314 2.35 -16.49 -25.82
N ASN A 315 3.47 -16.37 -25.11
CA ASN A 315 3.91 -17.37 -24.13
C ASN A 315 3.13 -17.17 -22.80
N PRO A 316 2.22 -18.09 -22.43
CA PRO A 316 1.34 -17.91 -21.27
C PRO A 316 2.08 -17.81 -19.93
N TYR A 317 3.35 -18.23 -19.86
CA TYR A 317 4.21 -18.00 -18.69
C TYR A 317 4.17 -16.54 -18.23
N TYR A 318 4.32 -15.60 -19.16
CA TYR A 318 4.36 -14.17 -18.88
C TYR A 318 3.00 -13.59 -18.48
N PHE A 319 1.90 -14.11 -19.04
CA PHE A 319 0.56 -13.70 -18.62
C PHE A 319 0.28 -14.19 -17.21
N ASN A 320 0.49 -15.49 -16.96
CA ASN A 320 0.21 -16.14 -15.68
C ASN A 320 1.03 -15.50 -14.55
N LEU A 321 2.32 -15.23 -14.74
CA LEU A 321 3.12 -14.58 -13.70
C LEU A 321 2.61 -13.18 -13.38
N SER A 322 2.19 -12.40 -14.38
CA SER A 322 1.72 -11.03 -14.18
C SER A 322 0.34 -10.98 -13.55
N GLU A 323 -0.56 -11.87 -13.96
CA GLU A 323 -1.88 -12.03 -13.33
C GLU A 323 -1.74 -12.53 -11.89
N ASN A 324 -0.94 -13.57 -11.64
CA ASN A 324 -0.70 -14.08 -10.28
C ASN A 324 -0.08 -13.01 -9.38
N PHE A 325 0.90 -12.24 -9.86
CA PHE A 325 1.45 -11.13 -9.10
C PHE A 325 0.36 -10.13 -8.73
N TRP A 326 -0.48 -9.72 -9.70
CA TRP A 326 -1.57 -8.78 -9.46
C TRP A 326 -2.57 -9.30 -8.42
N GLU A 327 -2.97 -10.57 -8.53
CA GLU A 327 -3.88 -11.26 -7.59
C GLU A 327 -3.28 -11.36 -6.19
N LEU A 328 -1.98 -11.68 -6.08
CA LEU A 328 -1.27 -11.75 -4.80
C LEU A 328 -1.21 -10.38 -4.12
N ILE A 329 -1.11 -9.28 -4.87
CA ILE A 329 -1.21 -7.93 -4.30
C ILE A 329 -2.59 -7.68 -3.68
N GLN A 330 -3.65 -8.23 -4.28
CA GLN A 330 -5.00 -8.10 -3.77
C GLN A 330 -5.13 -8.79 -2.41
N GLY A 331 -5.44 -8.01 -1.38
CA GLY A 331 -5.63 -8.48 0.00
C GLY A 331 -4.37 -8.81 0.78
N ARG A 332 -3.26 -9.25 0.16
CA ARG A 332 -2.03 -9.58 0.91
C ARG A 332 -1.12 -8.38 1.16
N TYR A 333 -1.10 -7.42 0.25
CA TYR A 333 -0.13 -6.31 0.29
C TYR A 333 -0.78 -4.92 0.27
N ARG A 334 -1.96 -4.75 -0.35
CA ARG A 334 -2.60 -3.44 -0.51
C ARG A 334 -3.19 -2.86 0.77
N TYR A 335 -3.09 -1.55 0.91
CA TYR A 335 -3.90 -0.75 1.85
C TYR A 335 -5.25 -0.36 1.23
N ALA A 336 -6.15 0.24 2.01
CA ALA A 336 -7.50 0.60 1.58
C ALA A 336 -7.57 1.57 0.40
N THR A 337 -6.61 2.49 0.31
CA THR A 337 -6.46 3.42 -0.82
C THR A 337 -5.94 2.74 -2.10
N GLY A 338 -5.62 1.45 -2.05
CA GLY A 338 -5.11 0.64 -3.16
C GLY A 338 -3.58 0.55 -3.24
N GLY A 339 -2.86 1.47 -2.57
CA GLY A 339 -1.40 1.51 -2.55
C GLY A 339 -0.75 0.35 -1.82
N VAL A 340 0.57 0.22 -1.98
CA VAL A 340 1.39 -0.81 -1.35
C VAL A 340 2.70 -0.24 -0.79
N GLY A 341 3.32 -1.01 0.10
CA GLY A 341 4.67 -0.77 0.57
C GLY A 341 4.73 0.08 1.84
N ASN A 342 5.78 -0.16 2.62
CA ASN A 342 6.16 0.65 3.78
C ASN A 342 7.68 0.78 3.76
N GLY A 343 8.20 2.01 3.65
CA GLY A 343 9.62 2.28 3.43
C GLY A 343 10.10 1.64 2.13
N GLU A 344 9.32 1.77 1.05
CA GLU A 344 9.62 1.24 -0.31
C GLU A 344 9.61 -0.29 -0.46
N MET A 345 9.42 -1.02 0.64
CA MET A 345 9.46 -2.48 0.65
C MET A 345 8.07 -3.09 0.79
N PHE A 346 7.83 -4.20 0.09
CA PHE A 346 6.75 -5.12 0.44
C PHE A 346 7.03 -5.73 1.82
N ARG A 347 6.07 -5.60 2.73
CA ARG A 347 6.15 -6.13 4.11
C ARG A 347 5.68 -7.58 4.17
N GLN A 348 5.50 -8.12 5.38
CA GLN A 348 4.89 -9.44 5.50
C GLN A 348 3.46 -9.38 4.91
N PRO A 349 3.03 -10.42 4.18
CA PRO A 349 1.67 -10.48 3.69
C PRO A 349 0.69 -10.51 4.87
N TYR A 350 -0.48 -9.89 4.69
CA TYR A 350 -1.54 -9.82 5.71
C TYR A 350 -1.13 -9.12 7.02
N THR A 351 -0.18 -8.19 7.00
CA THR A 351 0.22 -7.41 8.19
C THR A 351 0.09 -5.90 7.99
N GLN A 352 -0.86 -5.44 7.19
CA GLN A 352 -1.03 -4.03 6.82
C GLN A 352 -1.31 -3.17 8.05
N ILE A 353 -2.22 -3.62 8.92
CA ILE A 353 -2.65 -2.88 10.10
C ILE A 353 -1.51 -2.81 11.10
N LEU A 354 -0.82 -3.92 11.35
CA LEU A 354 0.39 -3.93 12.16
C LEU A 354 1.46 -3.00 11.56
N SER A 355 1.72 -3.11 10.26
CA SER A 355 2.73 -2.31 9.57
C SER A 355 2.42 -0.81 9.67
N MET A 356 1.17 -0.41 9.55
CA MET A 356 0.72 0.97 9.74
C MET A 356 0.80 1.39 11.21
N ALA A 357 0.25 0.60 12.13
CA ALA A 357 0.19 0.94 13.56
C ALA A 357 1.57 1.00 14.24
N THR A 358 2.59 0.41 13.60
CA THR A 358 3.99 0.45 14.03
C THR A 358 4.88 1.35 13.17
N ASN A 359 4.31 2.11 12.22
CA ASN A 359 5.08 3.01 11.38
C ASN A 359 5.26 4.40 12.03
N PRO A 360 6.46 4.76 12.55
CA PRO A 360 6.66 6.03 13.23
C PRO A 360 6.74 7.24 12.28
N ALA A 361 6.70 7.03 10.96
CA ALA A 361 6.85 8.05 9.93
C ALA A 361 5.84 7.84 8.79
N PRO A 362 5.55 8.85 7.96
CA PRO A 362 4.63 8.70 6.82
C PRO A 362 5.33 7.99 5.65
N THR A 363 5.78 6.75 5.84
CA THR A 363 6.56 5.99 4.84
C THR A 363 5.75 4.91 4.12
N ILE A 364 4.42 4.94 4.21
CA ILE A 364 3.54 3.98 3.55
C ILE A 364 3.10 4.52 2.19
N ASN A 365 2.81 3.59 1.26
CA ASN A 365 2.22 3.85 -0.05
C ASN A 365 3.09 4.79 -0.90
N GLU A 366 4.21 4.30 -1.39
CA GLU A 366 5.01 5.05 -2.36
C GLU A 366 4.19 5.34 -3.62
N THR A 367 4.20 6.59 -4.11
CA THR A 367 3.40 7.03 -5.26
C THR A 367 3.79 6.30 -6.55
N CYS A 368 5.09 5.99 -6.76
CA CYS A 368 5.54 5.21 -7.92
C CYS A 368 4.91 3.81 -7.98
N CYS A 369 4.73 3.16 -6.81
CA CYS A 369 4.10 1.85 -6.75
C CYS A 369 2.63 1.91 -7.20
N ALA A 370 1.87 2.91 -6.73
CA ALA A 370 0.50 3.13 -7.16
C ALA A 370 0.38 3.38 -8.66
N TYR A 371 1.28 4.20 -9.22
CA TYR A 371 1.35 4.46 -10.67
C TYR A 371 1.57 3.17 -11.48
N ASN A 372 2.60 2.40 -11.13
CA ASN A 372 2.96 1.20 -11.86
C ASN A 372 1.90 0.09 -11.68
N LEU A 373 1.26 -0.01 -10.52
CA LEU A 373 0.14 -0.94 -10.32
C LEU A 373 -1.10 -0.54 -11.14
N ALA A 374 -1.41 0.76 -11.24
CA ALA A 374 -2.47 1.23 -12.12
C ALA A 374 -2.17 0.88 -13.59
N LYS A 375 -0.92 1.10 -14.04
CA LYS A 375 -0.46 0.71 -15.37
C LYS A 375 -0.59 -0.79 -15.63
N LEU A 376 -0.08 -1.62 -14.72
CA LEU A 376 -0.21 -3.09 -14.81
C LEU A 376 -1.69 -3.52 -14.91
N THR A 377 -2.54 -2.93 -14.08
CA THR A 377 -3.97 -3.24 -14.02
C THR A 377 -4.69 -2.90 -15.32
N ARG A 378 -4.43 -1.72 -15.89
CA ARG A 378 -4.95 -1.31 -17.20
C ARG A 378 -4.50 -2.26 -18.31
N ASP A 379 -3.23 -2.68 -18.28
CA ASP A 379 -2.69 -3.56 -19.31
C ASP A 379 -3.25 -4.99 -19.19
N LEU A 380 -3.45 -5.52 -17.97
CA LEU A 380 -4.15 -6.80 -17.75
C LEU A 380 -5.60 -6.74 -18.24
N ASN A 381 -6.30 -5.63 -17.98
CA ASN A 381 -7.66 -5.43 -18.47
C ASN A 381 -7.75 -5.51 -20.01
N CYS A 382 -6.70 -5.14 -20.75
CA CYS A 382 -6.69 -5.28 -22.21
C CYS A 382 -6.74 -6.75 -22.68
N PHE A 383 -6.34 -7.71 -21.86
CA PHE A 383 -6.40 -9.15 -22.17
C PHE A 383 -7.68 -9.82 -21.68
N ASN A 384 -8.29 -9.30 -20.62
CA ASN A 384 -9.55 -9.79 -20.06
C ASN A 384 -10.48 -8.62 -19.68
N PRO A 385 -11.03 -7.88 -20.67
CA PRO A 385 -11.75 -6.63 -20.43
C PRO A 385 -13.15 -6.80 -19.81
N ASP A 386 -13.66 -8.03 -19.75
CA ASP A 386 -14.95 -8.35 -19.13
C ASP A 386 -14.82 -8.61 -17.61
N ASP A 387 -13.59 -8.71 -17.08
CA ASP A 387 -13.34 -8.85 -15.65
C ASP A 387 -13.22 -7.47 -14.99
N ALA A 388 -14.33 -6.99 -14.42
CA ALA A 388 -14.42 -5.65 -13.84
C ALA A 388 -13.51 -5.44 -12.61
N LYS A 389 -12.97 -6.52 -11.99
CA LYS A 389 -12.09 -6.41 -10.82
C LYS A 389 -10.86 -5.54 -11.09
N TYR A 390 -10.34 -5.56 -12.32
CA TYR A 390 -9.20 -4.73 -12.71
C TYR A 390 -9.58 -3.26 -12.61
N MET A 391 -10.73 -2.89 -13.17
CA MET A 391 -11.15 -1.49 -13.20
C MET A 391 -11.74 -1.01 -11.88
N ASP A 392 -12.22 -1.91 -11.02
CA ASP A 392 -12.51 -1.64 -9.61
C ASP A 392 -11.24 -1.27 -8.83
N TYR A 393 -10.14 -2.00 -9.03
CA TYR A 393 -8.87 -1.68 -8.40
C TYR A 393 -8.22 -0.41 -8.99
N TYR A 394 -8.29 -0.23 -10.31
CA TYR A 394 -7.81 0.98 -10.97
C TYR A 394 -8.53 2.23 -10.45
N GLU A 395 -9.87 2.19 -10.36
CA GLU A 395 -10.68 3.28 -9.81
C GLU A 395 -10.27 3.58 -8.36
N ARG A 396 -10.07 2.55 -7.54
CA ARG A 396 -9.62 2.71 -6.15
C ARG A 396 -8.29 3.43 -6.05
N LEU A 397 -7.27 3.01 -6.80
CA LEU A 397 -5.97 3.69 -6.83
C LEU A 397 -6.07 5.13 -7.34
N LEU A 398 -6.81 5.32 -8.43
CA LEU A 398 -6.96 6.62 -9.09
C LEU A 398 -7.64 7.63 -8.15
N TYR A 399 -8.83 7.29 -7.63
CA TYR A 399 -9.69 8.23 -6.94
C TYR A 399 -9.18 8.55 -5.52
N ASN A 400 -8.30 7.72 -4.98
CA ASN A 400 -7.69 7.95 -3.68
C ASN A 400 -6.25 8.46 -3.85
N GLN A 401 -5.28 7.55 -3.98
CA GLN A 401 -3.87 7.90 -3.90
C GLN A 401 -3.39 8.76 -5.08
N LEU A 402 -3.72 8.41 -6.34
CA LEU A 402 -3.16 9.13 -7.49
C LEU A 402 -3.72 10.55 -7.63
N VAL A 403 -5.01 10.77 -7.39
CA VAL A 403 -5.58 12.13 -7.37
C VAL A 403 -5.11 12.89 -6.12
N GLY A 404 -4.98 12.19 -4.98
CA GLY A 404 -4.56 12.75 -3.71
C GLY A 404 -3.06 13.06 -3.60
N SER A 405 -2.22 12.52 -4.49
CA SER A 405 -0.76 12.68 -4.45
C SER A 405 -0.27 14.00 -5.00
N LEU A 406 -1.16 14.88 -5.49
CA LEU A 406 -0.84 16.26 -5.89
C LEU A 406 -1.43 17.25 -4.88
N HIS A 407 -0.58 18.14 -4.37
CA HIS A 407 -1.01 19.22 -3.50
C HIS A 407 -2.06 20.10 -4.22
N PRO A 408 -3.15 20.50 -3.54
CA PRO A 408 -4.32 21.04 -4.22
C PRO A 408 -4.13 22.37 -4.94
N THR A 409 -3.30 23.26 -4.41
CA THR A 409 -3.20 24.66 -4.89
C THR A 409 -1.84 25.05 -5.48
N LYS A 410 -0.87 24.13 -5.49
CA LYS A 410 0.48 24.33 -6.03
C LYS A 410 1.05 22.99 -6.45
N TYR A 411 1.95 22.98 -7.42
CA TYR A 411 2.54 21.73 -7.88
C TYR A 411 3.57 21.22 -6.86
N MET A 412 3.16 20.22 -6.10
CA MET A 412 4.05 19.41 -5.25
C MET A 412 3.44 18.02 -5.13
N THR A 413 4.21 16.97 -5.46
CA THR A 413 3.74 15.59 -5.33
C THR A 413 4.29 14.90 -4.09
N THR A 414 3.55 13.90 -3.58
CA THR A 414 4.02 13.05 -2.49
C THR A 414 5.03 12.03 -2.97
N TYR A 415 6.05 11.74 -2.16
CA TYR A 415 6.83 10.52 -2.32
C TYR A 415 6.06 9.34 -1.73
N GLN A 416 5.83 9.40 -0.43
CA GLN A 416 5.04 8.44 0.33
C GLN A 416 3.66 9.06 0.58
N TYR A 417 2.61 8.26 0.45
CA TYR A 417 1.24 8.70 0.59
C TYR A 417 0.72 8.32 1.98
N ALA A 418 0.90 9.24 2.92
CA ALA A 418 0.75 9.02 4.35
C ALA A 418 -0.57 8.33 4.72
N VAL A 419 -0.46 7.15 5.36
CA VAL A 419 -1.58 6.38 5.90
C VAL A 419 -1.28 6.06 7.36
N GLY A 420 -2.25 6.31 8.25
CA GLY A 420 -2.06 6.09 9.68
C GLY A 420 -3.07 6.83 10.54
N LEU A 421 -2.77 6.89 11.84
CA LEU A 421 -3.44 7.73 12.82
C LEU A 421 -2.85 9.14 12.73
N ASN A 422 -3.70 10.16 12.56
CA ASN A 422 -3.31 11.56 12.54
C ASN A 422 -2.15 11.85 11.55
N ALA A 423 -2.16 11.19 10.40
CA ALA A 423 -1.07 11.23 9.42
C ALA A 423 -1.20 12.45 8.50
N SER A 424 -0.07 13.08 8.16
CA SER A 424 -0.02 14.20 7.23
C SER A 424 0.82 13.86 6.01
N LYS A 425 0.35 14.25 4.83
CA LYS A 425 1.02 13.97 3.55
C LYS A 425 2.38 14.70 3.50
N PRO A 426 3.50 13.99 3.28
CA PRO A 426 4.80 14.60 3.16
C PRO A 426 4.96 15.19 1.75
N TRP A 427 4.75 16.50 1.64
CA TRP A 427 5.01 17.26 0.41
C TRP A 427 6.51 17.55 0.24
N GLY A 428 7.02 17.52 -1.00
CA GLY A 428 8.41 17.89 -1.24
C GLY A 428 8.91 17.77 -2.69
N ASN A 429 8.21 17.04 -3.54
CA ASN A 429 8.63 16.89 -4.94
C ASN A 429 7.99 17.97 -5.82
N SER A 430 8.73 19.03 -6.10
CA SER A 430 8.27 20.13 -6.97
C SER A 430 8.74 19.98 -8.42
N THR A 431 9.72 19.13 -8.68
CA THR A 431 10.33 18.92 -10.00
C THR A 431 10.50 17.43 -10.30
N PRO A 432 10.60 17.02 -11.58
CA PRO A 432 10.82 15.62 -11.93
C PRO A 432 12.20 15.09 -11.46
N HIS A 433 13.14 15.99 -11.17
CA HIS A 433 14.47 15.68 -10.63
C HIS A 433 14.49 15.41 -9.13
N SER A 434 13.45 15.82 -8.39
CA SER A 434 13.46 15.78 -6.92
C SER A 434 13.73 14.37 -6.40
N THR A 435 12.95 13.40 -6.87
CA THR A 435 13.05 11.96 -6.56
C THR A 435 12.38 11.12 -7.66
N CYS A 436 12.38 9.79 -7.55
CA CYS A 436 11.59 8.91 -8.43
C CYS A 436 10.09 9.28 -8.48
N CYS A 437 9.49 9.63 -7.34
CA CYS A 437 8.10 10.06 -7.25
C CYS A 437 7.88 11.48 -7.76
N GLY A 438 8.91 12.34 -7.77
CA GLY A 438 8.86 13.60 -8.50
C GLY A 438 8.74 13.37 -10.01
N GLY A 439 9.54 12.43 -10.54
CA GLY A 439 9.44 11.97 -11.92
C GLY A 439 8.07 11.38 -12.26
N THR A 440 7.65 10.33 -11.56
CA THR A 440 6.34 9.70 -11.78
C THR A 440 5.16 10.66 -11.56
N GLY A 441 5.26 11.54 -10.56
CA GLY A 441 4.27 12.57 -10.29
C GLY A 441 4.05 13.51 -11.47
N SER A 442 5.10 13.82 -12.24
CA SER A 442 4.98 14.63 -13.46
C SER A 442 4.16 13.99 -14.57
N GLU A 443 4.10 12.66 -14.60
CA GLU A 443 3.29 11.92 -15.57
C GLU A 443 1.85 11.69 -15.08
N ASN A 444 1.65 11.46 -13.77
CA ASN A 444 0.37 11.04 -13.21
C ASN A 444 -0.80 11.95 -13.55
N HIS A 445 -0.61 13.26 -13.37
CA HIS A 445 -1.74 14.19 -13.27
C HIS A 445 -2.22 14.72 -14.63
N VAL A 446 -1.58 14.32 -15.73
CA VAL A 446 -1.93 14.72 -17.09
C VAL A 446 -2.60 13.61 -17.91
N LYS A 447 -2.99 12.50 -17.28
CA LYS A 447 -3.57 11.34 -18.00
C LYS A 447 -4.63 10.54 -17.24
N TYR A 448 -5.40 11.18 -16.37
CA TYR A 448 -6.43 10.48 -15.58
C TYR A 448 -7.45 9.69 -16.44
N GLN A 449 -7.69 10.12 -17.68
CA GLN A 449 -8.63 9.51 -18.63
C GLN A 449 -8.14 8.22 -19.31
N ASP A 450 -6.87 7.84 -19.11
CA ASP A 450 -6.17 6.84 -19.92
C ASP A 450 -6.76 5.41 -19.82
N ALA A 451 -7.56 5.13 -18.79
CA ALA A 451 -8.27 3.86 -18.63
C ALA A 451 -9.80 4.00 -18.60
N THR A 452 -10.34 5.12 -19.13
CA THR A 452 -11.79 5.35 -19.15
C THR A 452 -12.50 4.44 -20.15
N TYR A 453 -11.89 4.21 -21.31
CA TYR A 453 -12.47 3.43 -22.40
C TYR A 453 -11.51 2.35 -22.88
N PHE A 454 -12.05 1.17 -23.20
CA PHE A 454 -11.35 0.13 -23.95
C PHE A 454 -12.17 -0.22 -25.19
N ILE A 455 -11.49 -0.53 -26.31
CA ILE A 455 -12.16 -0.78 -27.58
C ILE A 455 -11.63 -2.06 -28.25
N SER A 456 -12.54 -2.77 -28.90
CA SER A 456 -12.23 -3.79 -29.92
C SER A 456 -12.75 -3.31 -31.27
N ASP A 457 -12.80 -4.17 -32.29
CA ASP A 457 -13.37 -3.80 -33.59
C ASP A 457 -14.86 -3.42 -33.50
N ASN A 458 -15.63 -4.00 -32.56
CA ASN A 458 -17.09 -3.82 -32.48
C ASN A 458 -17.64 -3.65 -31.06
N THR A 459 -16.79 -3.52 -30.04
CA THR A 459 -17.23 -3.33 -28.65
C THR A 459 -16.51 -2.15 -28.04
N LEU A 460 -17.26 -1.32 -27.30
CA LEU A 460 -16.77 -0.26 -26.43
C LEU A 460 -17.04 -0.63 -24.98
N TRP A 461 -16.00 -0.77 -24.18
CA TRP A 461 -16.11 -0.88 -22.73
C TRP A 461 -15.96 0.51 -22.11
N VAL A 462 -16.94 0.93 -21.33
CA VAL A 462 -16.91 2.12 -20.49
C VAL A 462 -16.54 1.68 -19.08
N ALA A 463 -15.27 1.87 -18.74
CA ALA A 463 -14.66 1.35 -17.52
C ALA A 463 -14.67 2.37 -16.37
N LEU A 464 -14.50 3.67 -16.64
CA LEU A 464 -14.54 4.71 -15.61
C LEU A 464 -15.61 5.75 -15.93
N TYR A 465 -16.18 6.32 -14.86
CA TYR A 465 -17.21 7.33 -14.98
C TYR A 465 -16.67 8.72 -14.64
N MET A 466 -16.24 9.46 -15.65
CA MET A 466 -15.61 10.78 -15.53
C MET A 466 -15.84 11.63 -16.81
N PRO A 467 -15.80 12.97 -16.71
CA PRO A 467 -16.11 13.83 -17.84
C PRO A 467 -15.01 13.73 -18.90
N THR A 468 -15.40 13.27 -20.10
CA THR A 468 -14.48 12.96 -21.20
C THR A 468 -15.15 13.12 -22.55
N THR A 469 -14.35 13.34 -23.59
CA THR A 469 -14.76 13.20 -24.98
C THR A 469 -13.88 12.11 -25.60
N LEU A 470 -14.52 11.10 -26.21
CA LEU A 470 -13.87 10.02 -26.94
C LEU A 470 -14.11 10.22 -28.43
N ASP A 471 -13.01 10.42 -29.17
CA ASP A 471 -13.01 10.36 -30.64
C ASP A 471 -12.59 8.95 -31.08
N TRP A 472 -13.53 8.20 -31.66
CA TRP A 472 -13.27 6.85 -32.15
C TRP A 472 -13.09 6.85 -33.67
N ASP A 473 -11.91 7.30 -34.11
CA ASP A 473 -11.56 7.54 -35.52
C ASP A 473 -11.92 6.39 -36.47
N LYS A 474 -11.60 5.14 -36.07
CA LYS A 474 -11.88 3.95 -36.89
C LYS A 474 -13.38 3.72 -37.17
N LYS A 475 -14.25 4.22 -36.29
CA LYS A 475 -15.71 4.14 -36.42
C LYS A 475 -16.33 5.45 -36.89
N GLY A 476 -15.59 6.56 -36.86
CA GLY A 476 -16.09 7.88 -37.22
C GLY A 476 -17.22 8.34 -36.30
N VAL A 477 -17.11 8.08 -34.99
CA VAL A 477 -18.06 8.54 -33.98
C VAL A 477 -17.37 9.27 -32.84
N THR A 478 -18.02 10.29 -32.32
CA THR A 478 -17.60 11.00 -31.11
C THR A 478 -18.62 10.75 -30.00
N ILE A 479 -18.13 10.39 -28.83
CA ILE A 479 -18.93 10.07 -27.64
C ILE A 479 -18.49 11.01 -26.52
N GLU A 480 -19.43 11.74 -25.96
CA GLU A 480 -19.22 12.61 -24.81
C GLU A 480 -19.78 11.94 -23.55
N GLN A 481 -19.00 11.95 -22.48
CA GLN A 481 -19.47 11.59 -21.16
C GLN A 481 -19.53 12.83 -20.28
N ASP A 482 -20.72 13.17 -19.81
CA ASP A 482 -20.96 14.29 -18.90
C ASP A 482 -21.33 13.78 -17.49
N CYS A 483 -20.52 14.16 -16.51
CA CYS A 483 -20.77 13.89 -15.11
C CYS A 483 -19.99 14.84 -14.18
N LEU A 484 -20.52 15.01 -12.97
CA LEU A 484 -19.81 15.70 -11.89
C LEU A 484 -18.97 14.69 -11.11
N TRP A 485 -17.66 14.67 -11.33
CA TRP A 485 -16.75 13.77 -10.60
C TRP A 485 -16.57 14.19 -9.12
N PRO A 486 -16.54 13.26 -8.15
CA PRO A 486 -16.86 11.81 -8.28
C PRO A 486 -18.33 11.59 -8.60
N ALA A 487 -18.64 10.70 -9.54
CA ALA A 487 -19.95 10.64 -10.19
C ALA A 487 -20.88 9.56 -9.60
N GLU A 488 -22.02 9.99 -9.05
CA GLU A 488 -23.19 9.12 -8.76
C GLU A 488 -24.17 9.05 -9.95
N HIS A 489 -23.94 9.87 -10.98
CA HIS A 489 -24.70 9.90 -12.21
C HIS A 489 -23.78 10.27 -13.37
N SER A 490 -23.90 9.56 -14.50
CA SER A 490 -23.17 9.87 -15.74
C SER A 490 -24.08 9.77 -16.96
N THR A 491 -23.94 10.73 -17.89
CA THR A 491 -24.65 10.74 -19.17
C THR A 491 -23.64 10.53 -20.29
N ILE A 492 -23.80 9.46 -21.05
CA ILE A 492 -22.96 9.13 -22.21
C ILE A 492 -23.78 9.40 -23.46
N LYS A 493 -23.32 10.30 -24.32
CA LYS A 493 -24.05 10.78 -25.49
C LYS A 493 -23.20 10.61 -26.75
N VAL A 494 -23.81 10.09 -27.81
CA VAL A 494 -23.22 10.17 -29.16
C VAL A 494 -23.45 11.59 -29.68
N THR A 495 -22.38 12.32 -29.91
CA THR A 495 -22.42 13.75 -30.28
C THR A 495 -22.10 14.00 -31.75
N ASP A 496 -21.38 13.09 -32.40
CA ASP A 496 -21.13 13.14 -33.83
C ASP A 496 -21.00 11.73 -34.43
N GLY A 497 -21.38 11.62 -35.70
CA GLY A 497 -21.29 10.38 -36.48
C GLY A 497 -22.37 9.34 -36.21
N SER A 498 -22.20 8.17 -36.83
CA SER A 498 -23.03 6.99 -36.58
C SER A 498 -22.26 5.71 -36.87
N ALA A 499 -22.35 4.73 -35.97
CA ALA A 499 -21.69 3.44 -36.13
C ALA A 499 -22.42 2.31 -35.41
N SER A 500 -22.13 1.07 -35.82
CA SER A 500 -22.58 -0.12 -35.12
C SER A 500 -21.52 -0.69 -34.20
N PHE A 501 -21.89 -0.85 -32.92
CA PHE A 501 -21.06 -1.48 -31.91
C PHE A 501 -21.91 -1.88 -30.68
N GLU A 502 -21.38 -2.83 -29.93
CA GLU A 502 -21.82 -3.20 -28.58
C GLU A 502 -21.22 -2.24 -27.56
N MET A 503 -21.99 -1.85 -26.53
CA MET A 503 -21.49 -1.02 -25.43
C MET A 503 -21.59 -1.79 -24.13
N LYS A 504 -20.46 -1.93 -23.42
CA LYS A 504 -20.37 -2.59 -22.12
C LYS A 504 -20.08 -1.57 -21.03
N LEU A 505 -20.90 -1.52 -20.00
CA LEU A 505 -20.81 -0.53 -18.92
C LEU A 505 -20.47 -1.22 -17.61
N ARG A 506 -19.41 -0.78 -16.94
CA ARG A 506 -18.99 -1.38 -15.66
C ARG A 506 -20.05 -1.14 -14.58
N VAL A 507 -20.37 -2.17 -13.82
CA VAL A 507 -21.06 -2.09 -12.53
C VAL A 507 -20.00 -2.19 -11.43
N PRO A 508 -19.63 -1.08 -10.76
CA PRO A 508 -18.57 -1.10 -9.75
C PRO A 508 -18.87 -2.02 -8.56
N TYR A 509 -17.84 -2.52 -7.88
CA TYR A 509 -18.03 -3.39 -6.70
C TYR A 509 -18.87 -2.75 -5.57
N TRP A 510 -18.84 -1.41 -5.46
CA TRP A 510 -19.55 -0.65 -4.43
C TRP A 510 -21.00 -0.32 -4.84
N ALA A 511 -21.40 -0.56 -6.09
CA ALA A 511 -22.74 -0.23 -6.59
C ALA A 511 -23.77 -1.31 -6.20
N THR A 512 -24.01 -1.48 -4.90
CA THR A 512 -24.86 -2.55 -4.36
C THR A 512 -26.34 -2.16 -4.23
N GLU A 513 -26.67 -0.87 -4.31
CA GLU A 513 -28.03 -0.36 -4.15
C GLU A 513 -28.32 0.75 -5.16
N GLY A 514 -29.51 0.72 -5.77
CA GLY A 514 -30.02 1.81 -6.61
C GLY A 514 -29.30 2.02 -7.95
N PHE A 515 -28.43 1.10 -8.37
CA PHE A 515 -27.75 1.16 -9.67
C PHE A 515 -28.72 0.90 -10.82
N ASP A 516 -28.66 1.70 -11.88
CA ASP A 516 -29.44 1.51 -13.10
C ASP A 516 -28.71 2.06 -14.34
N ILE A 517 -28.92 1.41 -15.48
CA ILE A 517 -28.46 1.89 -16.80
C ILE A 517 -29.67 2.03 -17.69
N LYS A 518 -29.82 3.20 -18.31
CA LYS A 518 -30.93 3.48 -19.22
C LYS A 518 -30.40 3.86 -20.59
N VAL A 519 -31.07 3.38 -21.63
CA VAL A 519 -30.83 3.82 -23.01
C VAL A 519 -32.07 4.57 -23.47
N ASN A 520 -31.91 5.85 -23.79
CA ASN A 520 -32.99 6.75 -24.17
C ASN A 520 -34.18 6.70 -23.18
N GLY A 521 -33.86 6.68 -21.88
CA GLY A 521 -34.83 6.65 -20.77
C GLY A 521 -35.40 5.28 -20.39
N ILE A 522 -34.99 4.20 -21.06
CA ILE A 522 -35.48 2.83 -20.81
C ILE A 522 -34.39 2.01 -20.12
N SER A 523 -34.67 1.47 -18.93
CA SER A 523 -33.74 0.60 -18.19
C SER A 523 -33.37 -0.65 -19.00
N VAL A 524 -32.09 -1.00 -19.01
CA VAL A 524 -31.56 -2.12 -19.82
C VAL A 524 -31.68 -3.48 -19.14
N SER A 525 -31.81 -3.50 -17.82
CA SER A 525 -31.95 -4.70 -17.01
C SER A 525 -32.76 -4.41 -15.74
N ASP A 526 -33.42 -5.44 -15.20
CA ASP A 526 -34.06 -5.38 -13.88
C ASP A 526 -33.06 -5.62 -12.73
N ASN A 527 -31.89 -6.19 -13.04
CA ASN A 527 -30.87 -6.53 -12.04
C ASN A 527 -29.45 -6.26 -12.57
N TYR A 528 -28.57 -5.83 -11.66
CA TYR A 528 -27.18 -5.51 -11.94
C TYR A 528 -26.28 -6.23 -10.93
N ILE A 529 -25.15 -6.77 -11.40
CA ILE A 529 -24.22 -7.55 -10.57
C ILE A 529 -23.00 -6.67 -10.27
N PRO A 530 -22.69 -6.33 -9.01
CA PRO A 530 -21.47 -5.60 -8.67
C PRO A 530 -20.21 -6.31 -9.16
N SER A 531 -19.18 -5.53 -9.52
CA SER A 531 -17.94 -6.03 -10.12
C SER A 531 -18.20 -6.86 -11.39
N SER A 532 -18.98 -6.29 -12.31
CA SER A 532 -19.25 -6.90 -13.63
C SER A 532 -19.43 -5.85 -14.74
N TYR A 533 -19.76 -6.28 -15.95
CA TYR A 533 -20.18 -5.42 -17.04
C TYR A 533 -21.60 -5.74 -17.51
N VAL A 534 -22.39 -4.70 -17.73
CA VAL A 534 -23.70 -4.78 -18.39
C VAL A 534 -23.51 -4.56 -19.87
N THR A 535 -24.00 -5.50 -20.67
CA THR A 535 -23.89 -5.42 -22.12
C THR A 535 -25.16 -4.84 -22.72
N ILE A 536 -25.04 -3.69 -23.39
CA ILE A 536 -26.02 -3.23 -24.37
C ILE A 536 -25.65 -3.90 -25.69
N PRO A 537 -26.47 -4.84 -26.20
CA PRO A 537 -26.16 -5.57 -27.43
C PRO A 537 -25.87 -4.63 -28.59
N GLN A 538 -25.10 -5.15 -29.56
CA GLN A 538 -24.78 -4.40 -30.76
C GLN A 538 -26.04 -3.79 -31.40
N ARG A 539 -26.02 -2.47 -31.56
CA ARG A 539 -27.05 -1.69 -32.26
C ARG A 539 -26.41 -0.63 -33.14
N GLN A 540 -27.23 0.08 -33.90
CA GLN A 540 -26.79 1.33 -34.53
C GLN A 540 -26.88 2.44 -33.49
N TRP A 541 -25.77 3.14 -33.31
CA TRP A 541 -25.65 4.35 -32.50
C TRP A 541 -25.59 5.54 -33.44
N SER A 542 -26.36 6.58 -33.16
CA SER A 542 -26.39 7.82 -33.93
C SER A 542 -26.44 9.03 -33.02
N GLU A 543 -26.09 10.19 -33.57
CA GLU A 543 -26.20 11.47 -32.87
C GLU A 543 -27.53 11.60 -32.09
N GLY A 544 -27.41 11.92 -30.80
CA GLY A 544 -28.55 12.10 -29.90
C GLY A 544 -28.97 10.85 -29.13
N ASP A 545 -28.43 9.66 -29.43
CA ASP A 545 -28.57 8.50 -28.53
C ASP A 545 -27.87 8.80 -27.20
N ILE A 546 -28.55 8.46 -26.11
CA ILE A 546 -28.11 8.73 -24.73
C ILE A 546 -28.14 7.42 -23.92
N VAL A 547 -27.07 7.20 -23.16
CA VAL A 547 -26.99 6.20 -22.10
C VAL A 547 -26.82 6.92 -20.76
N GLU A 548 -27.76 6.73 -19.85
CA GLU A 548 -27.69 7.25 -18.48
C GLU A 548 -27.22 6.13 -17.55
N VAL A 549 -26.23 6.42 -16.70
CA VAL A 549 -25.74 5.52 -15.65
C VAL A 549 -26.04 6.17 -14.31
N ILE A 550 -26.92 5.54 -13.54
CA ILE A 550 -27.31 5.93 -12.19
C ILE A 550 -26.58 5.01 -11.23
N MET A 551 -25.74 5.55 -10.36
CA MET A 551 -24.83 4.78 -9.51
C MET A 551 -24.66 5.43 -8.13
N PRO A 552 -25.70 5.42 -7.28
CA PRO A 552 -25.61 5.99 -5.94
C PRO A 552 -24.47 5.34 -5.15
N PHE A 553 -23.69 6.16 -4.44
CA PHE A 553 -22.61 5.64 -3.62
C PHE A 553 -23.19 4.96 -2.37
N THR A 554 -22.68 3.78 -2.06
CA THR A 554 -23.04 3.02 -0.86
C THR A 554 -21.93 3.11 0.19
N LYS A 555 -22.30 2.84 1.45
CA LYS A 555 -21.36 2.81 2.58
C LYS A 555 -20.87 1.39 2.79
N HIS A 556 -19.57 1.21 2.96
CA HIS A 556 -18.99 -0.08 3.34
C HIS A 556 -17.68 0.12 4.09
N ILE A 557 -17.10 -1.00 4.55
CA ILE A 557 -15.81 -1.01 5.25
C ILE A 557 -14.82 -1.83 4.41
N ASP A 558 -13.66 -1.26 4.09
CA ASP A 558 -12.52 -2.05 3.61
C ASP A 558 -11.71 -2.48 4.84
N TRP A 559 -11.87 -3.76 5.22
CA TRP A 559 -11.19 -4.33 6.37
C TRP A 559 -9.72 -4.57 6.09
N GLY A 560 -8.88 -4.23 7.07
CA GLY A 560 -7.52 -4.73 7.11
C GLY A 560 -7.50 -6.25 7.28
N PRO A 561 -6.50 -6.96 6.72
CA PRO A 561 -6.41 -8.41 6.80
C PRO A 561 -5.91 -8.92 8.17
N ASP A 562 -5.43 -8.03 9.03
CA ASP A 562 -4.99 -8.30 10.39
C ASP A 562 -5.71 -7.44 11.43
N LYS A 563 -5.70 -7.93 12.68
CA LYS A 563 -6.21 -7.21 13.83
C LYS A 563 -5.19 -6.19 14.33
N MET A 564 -5.70 -5.08 14.84
CA MET A 564 -4.89 -4.11 15.54
C MET A 564 -4.72 -4.54 17.01
N GLU A 565 -3.50 -4.90 17.37
CA GLU A 565 -3.14 -5.41 18.70
C GLU A 565 -2.16 -4.49 19.44
N THR A 566 -1.43 -3.66 18.71
CA THR A 566 -0.44 -2.73 19.28
C THR A 566 -0.52 -1.39 18.58
N ALA A 567 -0.44 -0.31 19.34
CA ALA A 567 -0.03 0.98 18.83
C ALA A 567 1.41 1.26 19.22
N ALA A 568 2.28 1.43 18.24
CA ALA A 568 3.64 1.92 18.45
C ALA A 568 3.89 3.29 17.79
N ALA A 569 3.05 3.67 16.83
CA ALA A 569 3.16 4.92 16.07
C ALA A 569 2.34 6.09 16.64
N GLY A 570 1.49 5.89 17.65
CA GLY A 570 0.74 6.99 18.25
C GLY A 570 1.67 7.99 18.94
N GLN A 571 1.56 9.29 18.63
CA GLN A 571 2.48 10.34 19.11
C GLN A 571 2.70 10.33 20.64
N ASN A 572 1.72 9.83 21.39
CA ASN A 572 1.76 9.69 22.85
C ASN A 572 1.41 8.28 23.35
N GLN A 573 1.38 7.28 22.46
CA GLN A 573 1.06 5.87 22.77
C GLN A 573 2.08 4.91 22.15
N PRO A 574 3.40 5.06 22.39
CA PRO A 574 4.36 4.08 21.91
C PRO A 574 4.23 2.78 22.72
N ASN A 575 4.14 1.65 22.02
CA ASN A 575 4.06 0.29 22.59
C ASN A 575 2.84 0.04 23.49
N THR A 576 1.72 0.71 23.25
CA THR A 576 0.47 0.41 23.94
C THR A 576 -0.16 -0.84 23.35
N GLN A 577 -0.41 -1.83 24.21
CA GLN A 577 -1.11 -3.07 23.84
C GLN A 577 -2.62 -2.87 23.94
N TYR A 578 -3.36 -3.38 22.96
CA TYR A 578 -4.80 -3.36 22.91
C TYR A 578 -5.36 -4.76 22.75
N GLU A 579 -6.60 -4.96 23.19
CA GLU A 579 -7.34 -6.17 22.83
C GLU A 579 -7.44 -6.28 21.29
N PRO A 580 -7.11 -7.46 20.70
CA PRO A 580 -7.13 -7.67 19.27
C PRO A 580 -8.49 -7.33 18.66
N MET A 581 -8.53 -6.27 17.87
CA MET A 581 -9.75 -5.80 17.21
C MET A 581 -9.51 -5.60 15.72
N TRP A 582 -10.51 -5.94 14.90
CA TRP A 582 -10.45 -5.64 13.47
C TRP A 582 -10.37 -4.14 13.26
N ALA A 583 -9.47 -3.74 12.36
CA ALA A 583 -9.37 -2.36 11.91
C ALA A 583 -9.82 -2.26 10.45
N GLY A 584 -10.52 -1.18 10.11
CA GLY A 584 -11.02 -0.96 8.77
C GLY A 584 -11.08 0.52 8.41
N THR A 585 -11.07 0.78 7.12
CA THR A 585 -11.33 2.10 6.56
C THR A 585 -12.80 2.19 6.16
N ILE A 586 -13.47 3.25 6.59
CA ILE A 586 -14.83 3.56 6.13
C ILE A 586 -14.74 4.04 4.68
N MET A 587 -15.59 3.48 3.82
CA MET A 587 -15.64 3.78 2.40
C MET A 587 -17.00 4.36 2.03
N TYR A 588 -17.02 5.26 1.04
CA TYR A 588 -18.24 5.73 0.41
C TYR A 588 -18.10 5.69 -1.11
N GLY A 589 -18.77 4.73 -1.75
CA GLY A 589 -18.45 4.34 -3.12
C GLY A 589 -16.96 3.94 -3.23
N PRO A 590 -16.19 4.46 -4.19
CA PRO A 590 -14.77 4.13 -4.33
C PRO A 590 -13.85 4.91 -3.35
N LEU A 591 -14.40 5.82 -2.55
CA LEU A 591 -13.63 6.79 -1.77
C LEU A 591 -13.29 6.25 -0.39
N ALA A 592 -12.01 6.26 -0.03
CA ALA A 592 -11.53 6.06 1.32
C ALA A 592 -11.74 7.33 2.14
N MET A 593 -12.35 7.18 3.32
CA MET A 593 -12.84 8.30 4.12
C MET A 593 -12.05 8.43 5.40
N THR A 594 -11.59 9.65 5.73
CA THR A 594 -10.68 9.91 6.84
C THR A 594 -11.22 10.97 7.79
N ALA A 595 -11.00 10.75 9.09
CA ALA A 595 -11.31 11.73 10.13
C ALA A 595 -10.06 12.53 10.51
N THR A 596 -10.26 13.67 11.17
CA THR A 596 -9.19 14.50 11.75
C THR A 596 -9.35 14.62 13.27
N GLY A 597 -8.31 15.07 13.94
CA GLY A 597 -8.34 15.35 15.38
C GLY A 597 -8.37 14.09 16.25
N VAL A 598 -7.90 12.97 15.71
CA VAL A 598 -7.83 11.68 16.41
C VAL A 598 -6.39 11.44 16.83
N ASN A 599 -6.04 11.86 18.04
CA ASN A 599 -4.65 11.86 18.52
C ASN A 599 -4.24 10.54 19.18
N TYR A 600 -5.22 9.72 19.57
CA TYR A 600 -5.03 8.47 20.29
C TYR A 600 -5.81 7.35 19.61
N TRP A 601 -5.29 6.12 19.65
CA TRP A 601 -5.97 4.96 19.06
C TRP A 601 -7.25 4.56 19.80
N GLU A 602 -7.38 4.97 21.06
CA GLU A 602 -8.66 4.88 21.80
C GLU A 602 -9.74 5.75 21.15
N ASP A 603 -9.40 6.96 20.69
CA ASP A 603 -10.33 7.84 19.96
C ASP A 603 -10.66 7.32 18.55
N ALA A 604 -9.77 6.49 18.00
CA ALA A 604 -9.95 5.78 16.73
C ALA A 604 -10.72 4.46 16.89
N THR A 605 -11.19 4.13 18.10
CA THR A 605 -12.06 2.99 18.34
C THR A 605 -13.52 3.42 18.26
N ILE A 606 -14.27 2.84 17.33
CA ILE A 606 -15.67 3.19 17.06
C ILE A 606 -16.56 1.96 17.15
N THR A 607 -17.83 2.19 17.50
CA THR A 607 -18.88 1.18 17.44
C THR A 607 -19.85 1.56 16.34
N LEU A 608 -20.16 0.61 15.46
CA LEU A 608 -21.06 0.79 14.33
C LEU A 608 -22.13 -0.30 14.36
N ASP A 609 -23.33 0.03 13.89
CA ASP A 609 -24.34 -0.97 13.61
C ASP A 609 -24.00 -1.75 12.32
N SER A 610 -24.51 -2.98 12.18
CA SER A 610 -24.19 -3.84 11.03
C SER A 610 -24.70 -3.33 9.67
N TYR A 611 -25.61 -2.34 9.65
CA TYR A 611 -26.11 -1.68 8.44
C TYR A 611 -25.46 -0.31 8.20
N LEU A 612 -24.52 0.11 9.06
CA LEU A 612 -23.84 1.41 9.01
C LEU A 612 -24.83 2.60 9.02
N GLU A 613 -26.02 2.46 9.60
CA GLU A 613 -27.04 3.51 9.71
C GLU A 613 -26.60 4.66 10.62
N THR A 614 -25.72 4.37 11.59
CA THR A 614 -25.07 5.34 12.48
C THR A 614 -24.18 6.33 11.74
N ILE A 615 -23.77 6.01 10.51
CA ILE A 615 -23.01 6.90 9.63
C ILE A 615 -24.00 7.83 8.90
N VAL A 616 -23.98 9.10 9.28
CA VAL A 616 -24.89 10.13 8.75
C VAL A 616 -24.22 10.84 7.58
N MET A 617 -24.83 10.78 6.41
CA MET A 617 -24.36 11.52 5.24
C MET A 617 -24.70 13.01 5.36
N ASN A 618 -23.72 13.88 5.11
CA ASN A 618 -23.94 15.32 5.00
C ASN A 618 -24.29 15.73 3.56
N GLY A 619 -24.13 14.82 2.60
CA GLY A 619 -24.27 15.07 1.17
C GLY A 619 -22.97 15.60 0.53
N SER A 620 -23.04 15.92 -0.77
CA SER A 620 -21.94 16.59 -1.45
C SER A 620 -21.94 18.08 -1.15
N SER A 621 -20.75 18.71 -1.13
CA SER A 621 -20.55 20.15 -0.95
C SER A 621 -21.13 21.04 -2.09
N GLY A 622 -22.07 20.52 -2.89
CA GLY A 622 -22.55 21.02 -4.18
C GLY A 622 -22.48 22.55 -4.36
N GLY A 623 -21.91 22.98 -5.50
CA GLY A 623 -21.83 24.40 -5.89
C GLY A 623 -20.43 25.02 -5.87
N SER A 624 -19.40 24.29 -5.44
CA SER A 624 -17.98 24.69 -5.56
C SER A 624 -17.32 24.09 -6.83
N TYR A 625 -16.41 24.85 -7.44
CA TYR A 625 -15.58 24.40 -8.58
C TYR A 625 -14.11 24.25 -8.14
N GLY A 626 -13.27 23.65 -9.00
CA GLY A 626 -11.84 23.48 -8.71
C GLY A 626 -11.55 22.45 -7.63
N THR A 627 -10.65 22.79 -6.71
CA THR A 627 -10.12 21.90 -5.65
C THR A 627 -11.19 21.43 -4.66
N ASN A 628 -12.20 22.28 -4.41
CA ASN A 628 -13.23 22.02 -3.40
C ASN A 628 -14.53 21.46 -3.99
N GLY A 629 -14.54 21.12 -5.28
CA GLY A 629 -15.75 20.73 -6.00
C GLY A 629 -16.19 19.30 -5.70
N ASN A 630 -17.50 19.15 -5.40
CA ASN A 630 -18.20 17.87 -5.21
C ASN A 630 -17.58 16.93 -4.14
N ILE A 631 -17.34 17.45 -2.94
CA ILE A 631 -16.77 16.68 -1.83
C ILE A 631 -17.90 16.04 -1.03
N TYR A 632 -17.86 14.71 -0.91
CA TYR A 632 -18.78 13.96 -0.07
C TYR A 632 -18.28 13.89 1.37
N THR A 633 -19.09 14.29 2.33
CA THR A 633 -18.73 14.19 3.75
C THR A 633 -19.79 13.42 4.54
N MET A 634 -19.36 12.82 5.64
CA MET A 634 -20.24 12.06 6.53
C MET A 634 -19.80 12.23 7.99
N ASN A 635 -20.67 11.87 8.93
CA ASN A 635 -20.35 11.91 10.36
C ASN A 635 -20.47 10.53 11.00
N ILE A 636 -19.57 10.27 11.94
CA ILE A 636 -19.66 9.18 12.92
C ILE A 636 -19.61 9.81 14.31
N GLY A 637 -20.78 9.94 14.93
CA GLY A 637 -20.92 10.78 16.13
C GLY A 637 -20.52 12.23 15.84
N GLU A 638 -19.53 12.74 16.55
CA GLU A 638 -18.99 14.10 16.37
C GLU A 638 -17.85 14.19 15.33
N LYS A 639 -17.38 13.04 14.81
CA LYS A 639 -16.26 13.01 13.85
C LYS A 639 -16.79 13.24 12.44
N ILE A 640 -16.24 14.24 11.75
CA ILE A 640 -16.48 14.49 10.32
C ILE A 640 -15.45 13.71 9.51
N LEU A 641 -15.92 12.90 8.57
CA LEU A 641 -15.10 12.17 7.62
C LEU A 641 -15.17 12.86 6.24
N GLU A 642 -14.01 12.98 5.61
CA GLU A 642 -13.83 13.54 4.26
C GLU A 642 -13.03 12.54 3.41
N PRO A 643 -13.10 12.61 2.06
CA PRO A 643 -12.34 11.73 1.21
C PRO A 643 -10.83 11.98 1.37
N ASP A 644 -10.05 10.92 1.39
CA ASP A 644 -8.61 11.01 1.62
C ASP A 644 -7.86 11.81 0.53
N TYR A 645 -8.31 11.73 -0.73
CA TYR A 645 -7.73 12.52 -1.82
C TYR A 645 -7.84 14.03 -1.58
N PHE A 646 -8.81 14.46 -0.77
CA PHE A 646 -9.05 15.87 -0.43
C PHE A 646 -8.21 16.32 0.78
N ARG A 647 -7.94 15.41 1.71
CA ARG A 647 -7.25 15.72 2.97
C ARG A 647 -5.74 15.87 2.80
N GLU A 648 -5.14 16.76 3.57
CA GLU A 648 -3.70 17.04 3.54
C GLU A 648 -2.99 16.68 4.85
N GLU A 649 -3.61 17.00 5.97
CA GLU A 649 -3.03 16.87 7.31
C GLU A 649 -3.93 16.13 8.28
N ASN A 650 -3.31 15.49 9.27
CA ASN A 650 -3.98 14.93 10.45
C ASN A 650 -5.05 13.87 10.10
N SER A 651 -4.90 13.17 8.97
CA SER A 651 -5.82 12.15 8.49
C SER A 651 -5.69 10.85 9.25
N THR A 652 -6.80 10.36 9.79
CA THR A 652 -6.93 9.01 10.35
C THR A 652 -7.71 8.12 9.39
N HIS A 653 -7.04 7.07 8.92
CA HIS A 653 -7.52 6.22 7.82
C HIS A 653 -8.19 4.94 8.30
N TYR A 654 -7.68 4.35 9.38
CA TYR A 654 -8.17 3.10 9.93
C TYR A 654 -8.70 3.33 11.32
N PHE A 655 -9.85 2.71 11.60
CA PHE A 655 -10.50 2.71 12.89
C PHE A 655 -10.53 1.29 13.42
N ARG A 656 -10.40 1.12 14.74
CA ARG A 656 -10.73 -0.15 15.39
C ARG A 656 -12.25 -0.21 15.49
N ILE A 657 -12.89 -1.18 14.84
CA ILE A 657 -14.34 -1.17 14.66
C ILE A 657 -14.95 -2.34 15.44
N ASN A 658 -15.87 -2.00 16.34
CA ASN A 658 -16.78 -2.94 16.95
C ASN A 658 -18.11 -2.91 16.20
N ILE A 659 -18.49 -3.99 15.51
CA ILE A 659 -19.81 -4.10 14.89
C ILE A 659 -20.78 -4.73 15.87
N VAL A 660 -21.93 -4.08 16.06
CA VAL A 660 -23.02 -4.58 16.90
C VAL A 660 -24.31 -4.67 16.08
N ASP A 661 -25.08 -5.75 16.24
CA ASP A 661 -26.36 -5.90 15.53
C ASP A 661 -27.44 -4.95 16.04
N ASP A 662 -27.32 -4.52 17.30
CA ASP A 662 -28.23 -3.59 17.97
C ASP A 662 -27.45 -2.78 19.00
N MET A 663 -27.23 -1.49 18.72
CA MET A 663 -26.46 -0.57 19.57
C MET A 663 -27.02 -0.39 20.99
N ILE A 664 -28.27 -0.78 21.25
CA ILE A 664 -28.87 -0.74 22.59
C ILE A 664 -29.13 -2.12 23.19
N SER A 665 -28.68 -3.19 22.53
CA SER A 665 -28.84 -4.58 22.99
C SER A 665 -28.25 -4.78 24.38
N GLU A 666 -27.02 -4.30 24.61
CA GLU A 666 -26.36 -4.37 25.92
C GLU A 666 -27.17 -3.66 27.00
N PHE A 667 -27.73 -2.47 26.71
CA PHE A 667 -28.58 -1.75 27.65
C PHE A 667 -29.89 -2.50 27.93
N ARG A 668 -30.49 -3.12 26.92
CA ARG A 668 -31.66 -4.01 27.09
C ARG A 668 -31.31 -5.23 27.91
N GLU A 669 -30.13 -5.81 27.73
CA GLU A 669 -29.62 -6.93 28.50
C GLU A 669 -29.37 -6.54 29.96
N MET A 670 -28.75 -5.38 30.22
CA MET A 670 -28.63 -4.80 31.56
C MET A 670 -30.00 -4.60 32.22
N LEU A 671 -31.00 -4.10 31.48
CA LEU A 671 -32.36 -3.92 31.99
C LEU A 671 -33.05 -5.27 32.27
N ASN A 672 -32.84 -6.27 31.41
CA ASN A 672 -33.31 -7.63 31.62
C ASN A 672 -32.65 -8.30 32.83
N GLN A 673 -31.33 -8.13 32.99
CA GLN A 673 -30.58 -8.60 34.15
C GLN A 673 -31.12 -7.91 35.42
N LYS A 674 -31.38 -6.60 35.37
CA LYS A 674 -31.99 -5.86 36.48
C LYS A 674 -33.39 -6.39 36.81
N LEU A 675 -34.20 -6.72 35.80
CA LEU A 675 -35.53 -7.34 35.99
C LEU A 675 -35.42 -8.73 36.64
N TYR A 676 -34.39 -9.50 36.30
CA TYR A 676 -34.09 -10.77 36.94
C TYR A 676 -33.67 -10.58 38.41
N GLU A 677 -32.75 -9.65 38.69
CA GLU A 677 -32.31 -9.35 40.06
C GLU A 677 -33.48 -8.99 40.98
N VAL A 678 -34.38 -8.12 40.52
CA VAL A 678 -35.53 -7.69 41.34
C VAL A 678 -36.62 -8.75 41.48
N SER A 679 -36.62 -9.79 40.63
CA SER A 679 -37.54 -10.92 40.75
C SER A 679 -37.29 -11.78 42.00
N ILE A 680 -36.08 -11.69 42.57
CA ILE A 680 -35.66 -12.39 43.79
C ILE A 680 -36.34 -11.81 45.04
N PHE A 681 -36.71 -10.53 45.01
CA PHE A 681 -37.28 -9.84 46.18
C PHE A 681 -38.71 -10.30 46.43
N ASN A 682 -38.96 -10.88 47.60
CA ASN A 682 -40.29 -11.41 47.95
C ASN A 682 -41.14 -10.36 48.66
N SER A 683 -42.34 -10.08 48.13
CA SER A 683 -43.26 -9.09 48.69
C SER A 683 -43.65 -9.33 50.15
N ARG A 684 -43.55 -10.58 50.65
CA ARG A 684 -43.85 -10.94 52.04
C ARG A 684 -42.81 -10.44 53.05
N ASN A 685 -41.62 -10.09 52.59
CA ASN A 685 -40.54 -9.62 53.47
C ASN A 685 -40.46 -8.09 53.57
N TYR A 686 -41.26 -7.35 52.80
CA TYR A 686 -41.23 -5.89 52.72
C TYR A 686 -42.60 -5.25 52.98
N SER A 687 -42.60 -3.96 53.35
CA SER A 687 -43.84 -3.22 53.54
C SER A 687 -44.59 -3.06 52.21
N ARG A 688 -45.92 -3.13 52.26
CA ARG A 688 -46.77 -3.05 51.06
C ARG A 688 -46.54 -1.77 50.25
N SER A 689 -46.31 -0.62 50.91
CA SER A 689 -46.09 0.64 50.20
C SER A 689 -44.73 0.68 49.50
N SER A 690 -43.67 0.19 50.13
CA SER A 690 -42.33 0.18 49.52
C SER A 690 -42.23 -0.83 48.37
N PHE A 691 -42.86 -2.00 48.52
CA PHE A 691 -42.84 -3.03 47.48
C PHE A 691 -43.71 -2.67 46.26
N ASN A 692 -44.81 -1.91 46.45
CA ASN A 692 -45.61 -1.42 45.33
C ASN A 692 -44.82 -0.47 44.42
N LYS A 693 -43.97 0.40 44.97
CA LYS A 693 -43.08 1.27 44.18
C LYS A 693 -42.10 0.49 43.31
N LEU A 694 -41.53 -0.59 43.86
CA LEU A 694 -40.68 -1.51 43.07
C LEU A 694 -41.47 -2.22 41.97
N LYS A 695 -42.72 -2.62 42.25
CA LYS A 695 -43.59 -3.24 41.23
C LYS A 695 -43.91 -2.29 40.07
N GLU A 696 -44.11 -1.01 40.36
CA GLU A 696 -44.34 0.03 39.36
C GLU A 696 -43.11 0.24 38.47
N SER A 697 -41.91 0.33 39.04
CA SER A 697 -40.67 0.47 38.25
C SER A 697 -40.36 -0.78 37.42
N ILE A 698 -40.64 -1.98 37.94
CA ILE A 698 -40.58 -3.24 37.16
C ILE A 698 -41.51 -3.22 35.95
N ALA A 699 -42.74 -2.69 36.10
CA ALA A 699 -43.69 -2.61 34.99
C ALA A 699 -43.20 -1.65 33.90
N GLY A 700 -42.58 -0.52 34.28
CA GLY A 700 -41.94 0.42 33.35
C GLY A 700 -40.80 -0.24 32.55
N ALA A 701 -39.92 -0.97 33.24
CA ALA A 701 -38.83 -1.71 32.61
C ALA A 701 -39.30 -2.78 31.62
N LYS A 702 -40.32 -3.59 31.98
CA LYS A 702 -40.88 -4.60 31.05
C LYS A 702 -41.47 -4.00 29.78
N LYS A 703 -41.95 -2.75 29.83
CA LYS A 703 -42.45 -2.04 28.66
C LYS A 703 -41.30 -1.58 27.76
N LEU A 704 -40.22 -1.06 28.35
CA LEU A 704 -39.04 -0.60 27.62
C LEU A 704 -38.29 -1.75 26.93
N VAL A 705 -38.13 -2.90 27.57
CA VAL A 705 -37.52 -4.10 26.96
C VAL A 705 -38.23 -4.53 25.67
N LYS A 706 -39.56 -4.37 25.60
CA LYS A 706 -40.37 -4.75 24.43
C LYS A 706 -40.49 -3.65 23.37
N SER A 707 -39.85 -2.49 23.59
CA SER A 707 -39.99 -1.33 22.70
C SER A 707 -38.87 -1.29 21.67
N ASN A 708 -39.24 -1.36 20.40
CA ASN A 708 -38.32 -1.22 19.26
C ASN A 708 -37.80 0.22 19.09
N ARG A 709 -38.34 1.18 19.86
CA ARG A 709 -37.97 2.61 19.83
C ARG A 709 -37.38 3.12 21.15
N ALA A 710 -37.06 2.22 22.08
CA ALA A 710 -36.43 2.62 23.33
C ALA A 710 -35.09 3.30 23.05
N THR A 711 -34.82 4.41 23.70
CA THR A 711 -33.50 5.07 23.66
C THR A 711 -32.60 4.54 24.77
N GLN A 712 -31.29 4.65 24.59
CA GLN A 712 -30.31 4.35 25.65
C GLN A 712 -30.67 5.07 26.95
N LYS A 713 -30.95 6.38 26.88
CA LYS A 713 -31.29 7.20 28.05
C LYS A 713 -32.52 6.70 28.79
N GLU A 714 -33.59 6.36 28.09
CA GLU A 714 -34.81 5.81 28.72
C GLU A 714 -34.54 4.51 29.46
N ILE A 715 -33.70 3.64 28.88
CA ILE A 715 -33.29 2.38 29.52
C ILE A 715 -32.46 2.66 30.78
N THR A 716 -31.46 3.54 30.71
CA THR A 716 -30.59 3.85 31.85
C THR A 716 -31.34 4.54 32.99
N ASP A 717 -32.22 5.50 32.67
CA ASP A 717 -33.07 6.19 33.66
C ASP A 717 -34.01 5.17 34.36
N GLN A 718 -34.52 4.20 33.62
CA GLN A 718 -35.37 3.14 34.18
C GLN A 718 -34.59 2.19 35.10
N ILE A 719 -33.35 1.83 34.76
CA ILE A 719 -32.46 1.06 35.65
C ILE A 719 -32.22 1.83 36.95
N ALA A 720 -31.94 3.14 36.87
CA ALA A 720 -31.75 4.00 38.03
C ALA A 720 -33.01 4.05 38.92
N LEU A 721 -34.21 4.14 38.32
CA LEU A 721 -35.48 4.11 39.04
C LEU A 721 -35.71 2.78 39.76
N ILE A 722 -35.33 1.65 39.15
CA ILE A 722 -35.38 0.34 39.81
C ILE A 722 -34.42 0.31 41.00
N ASN A 723 -33.17 0.75 40.82
CA ASN A 723 -32.17 0.79 41.90
C ASN A 723 -32.64 1.63 43.09
N GLN A 724 -33.23 2.80 42.83
CA GLN A 724 -33.82 3.63 43.86
C GLN A 724 -34.98 2.92 44.57
N SER A 725 -35.88 2.29 43.81
CA SER A 725 -37.01 1.54 44.38
C SER A 725 -36.55 0.38 45.28
N VAL A 726 -35.45 -0.30 44.92
CA VAL A 726 -34.84 -1.36 45.73
C VAL A 726 -34.24 -0.79 47.02
N ASN A 727 -33.55 0.35 46.95
CA ASN A 727 -32.97 0.99 48.13
C ASN A 727 -34.03 1.53 49.11
N ASP A 728 -35.20 1.91 48.60
CA ASP A 728 -36.34 2.39 49.38
C ASP A 728 -37.17 1.27 50.05
N LEU A 729 -36.83 0.00 49.80
CA LEU A 729 -37.54 -1.14 50.39
C LEU A 729 -37.44 -1.15 51.92
N LYS A 730 -38.59 -1.20 52.59
CA LYS A 730 -38.68 -1.27 54.06
C LYS A 730 -38.92 -2.71 54.50
N SER A 731 -37.91 -3.33 55.11
CA SER A 731 -37.96 -4.71 55.60
C SER A 731 -39.00 -4.85 56.74
N VAL A 732 -39.85 -5.87 56.68
CA VAL A 732 -40.82 -6.21 57.76
C VAL A 732 -40.58 -7.60 58.37
N ARG A 733 -39.78 -8.43 57.71
CA ARG A 733 -39.41 -9.78 58.16
C ARG A 733 -38.01 -10.11 57.66
N LEU A 734 -37.23 -10.83 58.46
CA LEU A 734 -35.95 -11.40 58.07
C LEU A 734 -36.13 -12.89 57.69
N ASN A 735 -35.67 -13.28 56.50
CA ASN A 735 -35.73 -14.62 55.96
C ASN A 735 -34.45 -14.91 55.16
N LYS A 736 -33.61 -15.82 55.68
CA LYS A 736 -32.31 -16.18 55.11
C LYS A 736 -32.33 -17.50 54.31
N SER A 737 -33.48 -18.15 54.18
CA SER A 737 -33.59 -19.50 53.58
C SER A 737 -33.00 -19.59 52.17
N GLN A 738 -33.27 -18.58 51.33
CA GLN A 738 -32.74 -18.53 49.96
C GLN A 738 -31.21 -18.32 49.95
N LEU A 739 -30.69 -17.49 50.85
CA LEU A 739 -29.25 -17.27 51.00
C LEU A 739 -28.54 -18.56 51.47
N THR A 740 -29.12 -19.28 52.43
CA THR A 740 -28.60 -20.58 52.88
C THR A 740 -28.56 -21.59 51.75
N SER A 741 -29.65 -21.72 50.98
CA SER A 741 -29.69 -22.64 49.84
C SER A 741 -28.63 -22.31 48.78
N LEU A 742 -28.43 -21.03 48.48
CA LEU A 742 -27.43 -20.59 47.50
C LEU A 742 -26.00 -20.78 47.98
N ILE A 743 -25.72 -20.60 49.27
CA ILE A 743 -24.40 -20.91 49.85
C ILE A 743 -24.10 -22.40 49.66
N SER A 744 -25.06 -23.27 49.99
CA SER A 744 -24.90 -24.73 49.77
C SER A 744 -24.74 -25.09 48.29
N GLU A 745 -25.44 -24.41 47.37
CA GLU A 745 -25.27 -24.59 45.93
C GLU A 745 -23.87 -24.17 45.46
N ALA A 746 -23.38 -23.02 45.91
CA ALA A 746 -22.04 -22.52 45.58
C ALA A 746 -20.92 -23.42 46.14
N GLU A 747 -21.12 -24.04 47.30
CA GLU A 747 -20.18 -25.00 47.90
C GLU A 747 -20.01 -26.29 47.07
N LEU A 748 -20.97 -26.61 46.19
CA LEU A 748 -20.92 -27.79 45.31
C LEU A 748 -20.17 -27.53 44.01
N MET A 749 -19.79 -26.28 43.71
CA MET A 749 -19.09 -25.93 42.47
C MET A 749 -17.61 -26.31 42.57
N ASP A 750 -17.10 -27.03 41.57
CA ASP A 750 -15.71 -27.46 41.50
C ASP A 750 -14.86 -26.49 40.65
N SER A 751 -13.79 -25.96 41.24
CA SER A 751 -12.83 -25.07 40.56
C SER A 751 -12.24 -25.66 39.28
N ALA A 752 -12.12 -26.98 39.16
CA ALA A 752 -11.53 -27.62 38.00
C ALA A 752 -12.37 -27.44 36.73
N ASN A 753 -13.67 -27.19 36.85
CA ASN A 753 -14.59 -27.08 35.72
C ASN A 753 -14.71 -25.66 35.15
N TYR A 754 -14.21 -24.65 35.86
CA TYR A 754 -14.46 -23.25 35.54
C TYR A 754 -13.16 -22.47 35.36
N THR A 755 -13.23 -21.33 34.67
CA THR A 755 -12.10 -20.42 34.58
C THR A 755 -11.71 -19.88 35.95
N TRP A 756 -10.41 -19.67 36.16
CA TRP A 756 -9.88 -19.35 37.48
C TRP A 756 -10.45 -18.03 38.03
N ASP A 757 -10.67 -17.04 37.18
CA ASP A 757 -11.15 -15.70 37.51
C ASP A 757 -12.62 -15.72 37.97
N LYS A 758 -13.49 -16.42 37.23
CA LYS A 758 -14.92 -16.54 37.56
C LYS A 758 -15.13 -17.39 38.80
N PHE A 759 -14.36 -18.45 38.96
CA PHE A 759 -14.41 -19.25 40.18
C PHE A 759 -13.88 -18.47 41.40
N LEU A 760 -12.84 -17.64 41.23
CA LEU A 760 -12.37 -16.74 42.29
C LEU A 760 -13.47 -15.74 42.70
N ALA A 761 -14.17 -15.15 41.72
CA ALA A 761 -15.29 -14.25 41.98
C ALA A 761 -16.42 -14.95 42.77
N LEU A 762 -16.76 -16.20 42.42
CA LEU A 762 -17.70 -17.02 43.20
C LEU A 762 -17.24 -17.23 44.64
N ARG A 763 -15.96 -17.57 44.86
CA ARG A 763 -15.42 -17.73 46.22
C ARG A 763 -15.52 -16.45 47.05
N MET A 764 -15.23 -15.30 46.45
CA MET A 764 -15.37 -14.00 47.13
C MET A 764 -16.84 -13.68 47.45
N ALA A 765 -17.75 -13.90 46.51
CA ALA A 765 -19.18 -13.70 46.71
C ALA A 765 -19.74 -14.64 47.78
N MET A 766 -19.27 -15.89 47.81
CA MET A 766 -19.65 -16.88 48.83
C MET A 766 -19.12 -16.51 50.22
N ALA A 767 -17.88 -16.03 50.33
CA ALA A 767 -17.33 -15.54 51.60
C ALA A 767 -18.17 -14.38 52.16
N SER A 768 -18.47 -13.39 51.30
CA SER A 768 -19.36 -12.28 51.66
C SER A 768 -20.78 -12.77 52.00
N ALA A 769 -21.28 -13.81 51.31
CA ALA A 769 -22.58 -14.41 51.61
C ALA A 769 -22.65 -15.06 52.99
N LYS A 770 -21.58 -15.76 53.40
CA LYS A 770 -21.47 -16.36 54.74
C LYS A 770 -21.42 -15.28 55.82
N GLU A 771 -20.67 -14.21 55.61
CA GLU A 771 -20.62 -13.07 56.53
C GLU A 771 -21.98 -12.38 56.69
N ILE A 772 -22.68 -12.08 55.59
CA ILE A 772 -24.02 -11.46 55.63
C ILE A 772 -25.06 -12.44 56.22
N HIS A 773 -24.91 -13.75 55.97
CA HIS A 773 -25.76 -14.76 56.58
C HIS A 773 -25.70 -14.70 58.12
N GLU A 774 -24.53 -14.42 58.70
CA GLU A 774 -24.37 -14.23 60.15
C GLU A 774 -24.82 -12.84 60.61
N THR A 775 -24.45 -11.78 59.90
CA THR A 775 -24.51 -10.39 60.39
C THR A 775 -25.74 -9.57 59.96
N ALA A 776 -26.53 -10.04 58.98
CA ALA A 776 -27.62 -9.22 58.41
C ALA A 776 -28.71 -8.83 59.43
N ASP A 777 -28.98 -7.52 59.48
CA ASP A 777 -29.99 -6.85 60.33
C ASP A 777 -31.27 -6.46 59.56
N SER A 778 -31.30 -6.66 58.25
CA SER A 778 -32.41 -6.26 57.37
C SER A 778 -32.54 -7.23 56.19
N GLN A 779 -33.77 -7.42 55.70
CA GLN A 779 -34.00 -8.28 54.53
C GLN A 779 -33.28 -7.73 53.30
N LEU A 780 -33.22 -6.41 53.15
CA LEU A 780 -32.57 -5.78 52.02
C LEU A 780 -31.10 -6.21 51.88
N LYS A 781 -30.36 -6.33 53.00
CA LYS A 781 -28.98 -6.85 52.99
C LYS A 781 -28.93 -8.32 52.57
N VAL A 782 -29.86 -9.14 53.07
CA VAL A 782 -29.95 -10.57 52.70
C VAL A 782 -30.26 -10.71 51.21
N ASP A 783 -31.28 -10.04 50.69
CA ASP A 783 -31.71 -10.16 49.29
C ASP A 783 -30.67 -9.60 48.31
N LYS A 784 -30.00 -8.49 48.66
CA LYS A 784 -28.85 -7.99 47.87
C LYS A 784 -27.73 -9.03 47.80
N GLN A 785 -27.47 -9.75 48.89
CA GLN A 785 -26.44 -10.77 48.89
C GLN A 785 -26.87 -12.05 48.16
N VAL A 786 -28.15 -12.41 48.21
CA VAL A 786 -28.74 -13.46 47.36
C VAL A 786 -28.53 -13.12 45.88
N VAL A 787 -28.78 -11.87 45.48
CA VAL A 787 -28.53 -11.39 44.11
C VAL A 787 -27.05 -11.54 43.76
N ASN A 788 -26.13 -11.04 44.60
CA ASN A 788 -24.69 -11.08 44.35
C ASN A 788 -24.16 -12.52 44.19
N LEU A 789 -24.54 -13.43 45.10
CA LEU A 789 -24.08 -14.82 45.05
C LEU A 789 -24.67 -15.57 43.86
N ARG A 790 -25.96 -15.35 43.56
CA ARG A 790 -26.62 -15.95 42.38
C ARG A 790 -26.03 -15.44 41.07
N LYS A 791 -25.66 -14.15 41.02
CA LYS A 791 -24.93 -13.59 39.88
C LYS A 791 -23.57 -14.27 39.72
N ALA A 792 -22.78 -14.41 40.78
CA ALA A 792 -21.49 -15.07 40.71
C ALA A 792 -21.58 -16.55 40.29
N LEU A 793 -22.67 -17.25 40.65
CA LEU A 793 -22.99 -18.60 40.18
C LEU A 793 -23.34 -18.63 38.68
N ASN A 794 -24.18 -17.71 38.22
CA ASN A 794 -24.58 -17.61 36.82
C ASN A 794 -23.45 -17.13 35.91
N ASP A 795 -22.52 -16.32 36.42
CA ASP A 795 -21.38 -15.76 35.69
C ASP A 795 -20.20 -16.75 35.61
N LEU A 796 -20.34 -17.97 36.15
CA LEU A 796 -19.35 -19.02 35.99
C LEU A 796 -19.20 -19.38 34.51
N VAL A 797 -17.96 -19.47 34.05
CA VAL A 797 -17.62 -19.85 32.68
C VAL A 797 -16.91 -21.19 32.72
N LEU A 798 -17.42 -22.16 31.96
CA LEU A 798 -16.80 -23.49 31.88
C LEU A 798 -15.43 -23.38 31.23
N ALA A 799 -14.42 -24.03 31.80
CA ALA A 799 -13.10 -24.10 31.19
C ALA A 799 -13.15 -24.77 29.80
N SER A 800 -14.11 -25.68 29.59
CA SER A 800 -14.36 -26.35 28.31
C SER A 800 -15.03 -25.47 27.24
N SER A 801 -15.62 -24.33 27.62
CA SER A 801 -16.22 -23.39 26.65
C SER A 801 -15.23 -22.34 26.14
N ILE A 802 -13.97 -22.39 26.58
CA ILE A 802 -12.93 -21.46 26.13
C ILE A 802 -12.41 -21.91 24.77
N GLU A 803 -12.49 -21.01 23.78
CA GLU A 803 -12.09 -21.28 22.42
C GLU A 803 -10.58 -21.15 22.26
N LYS A 804 -9.93 -22.24 21.83
CA LYS A 804 -8.48 -22.31 21.63
C LYS A 804 -8.07 -22.61 20.18
N GLY A 805 -9.00 -22.51 19.23
CA GLY A 805 -8.75 -22.80 17.81
C GLY A 805 -7.62 -21.95 17.23
N ASN A 806 -7.73 -20.62 17.34
CA ASN A 806 -6.71 -19.70 16.87
C ASN A 806 -5.35 -19.91 17.55
N LEU A 807 -5.35 -20.23 18.85
CA LEU A 807 -4.11 -20.53 19.59
C LEU A 807 -3.44 -21.79 19.04
N ASN A 808 -4.22 -22.83 18.74
CA ASN A 808 -3.72 -24.05 18.12
C ASN A 808 -3.13 -23.78 16.72
N GLU A 809 -3.79 -22.96 15.91
CA GLU A 809 -3.29 -22.59 14.57
C GLU A 809 -1.94 -21.87 14.65
N VAL A 810 -1.83 -20.85 15.51
CA VAL A 810 -0.58 -20.10 15.65
C VAL A 810 0.53 -20.96 16.28
N ILE A 811 0.19 -21.85 17.23
CA ILE A 811 1.12 -22.87 17.74
C ILE A 811 1.61 -23.78 16.60
N THR A 812 0.72 -24.20 15.70
CA THR A 812 1.08 -25.05 14.56
C THR A 812 2.09 -24.35 13.64
N ILE A 813 1.85 -23.07 13.31
CA ILE A 813 2.78 -22.27 12.53
C ILE A 813 4.13 -22.12 13.25
N ALA A 814 4.12 -21.82 14.55
CA ALA A 814 5.35 -21.71 15.33
C ALA A 814 6.14 -23.03 15.38
N LEU A 815 5.45 -24.17 15.46
CA LEU A 815 6.06 -25.50 15.41
C LEU A 815 6.67 -25.79 14.03
N GLU A 816 6.02 -25.36 12.94
CA GLU A 816 6.58 -25.46 11.58
C GLU A 816 7.86 -24.61 11.45
N ARG A 817 7.84 -23.36 11.94
CA ARG A 817 9.04 -22.50 11.96
C ARG A 817 10.17 -23.14 12.78
N LYS A 818 9.83 -23.73 13.92
CA LYS A 818 10.77 -24.48 14.76
C LYS A 818 11.33 -25.69 14.01
N GLN A 819 10.49 -26.45 13.32
CA GLN A 819 10.89 -27.59 12.52
C GLN A 819 11.89 -27.19 11.44
N ASN A 820 11.64 -26.10 10.69
CA ASN A 820 12.59 -25.61 9.68
C ASN A 820 13.97 -25.32 10.28
N GLN A 821 14.00 -24.74 11.49
CA GLN A 821 15.26 -24.47 12.19
C GLN A 821 15.94 -25.74 12.70
N ASP A 822 15.16 -26.72 13.19
CA ASP A 822 15.68 -28.01 13.62
C ASP A 822 16.27 -28.80 12.44
N GLU A 823 15.61 -28.78 11.27
CA GLU A 823 16.11 -29.37 10.02
C GLU A 823 17.43 -28.73 9.58
N TRP A 824 17.52 -27.39 9.59
CA TRP A 824 18.79 -26.70 9.34
C TRP A 824 19.86 -27.03 10.39
N ASN A 825 19.48 -27.13 11.66
CA ASN A 825 20.39 -27.50 12.74
C ASN A 825 20.92 -28.94 12.61
N ALA A 826 20.18 -29.82 11.94
CA ALA A 826 20.56 -31.20 11.67
C ALA A 826 21.48 -31.37 10.45
N LEU A 827 21.64 -30.33 9.62
CA LEU A 827 22.57 -30.36 8.48
C LEU A 827 24.01 -30.56 8.96
N THR A 828 24.73 -31.48 8.29
CA THR A 828 26.16 -31.76 8.55
C THR A 828 27.07 -30.61 8.15
N VAL A 829 26.66 -29.81 7.15
CA VAL A 829 27.32 -28.56 6.75
C VAL A 829 26.29 -27.45 6.85
N LYS A 830 26.58 -26.46 7.69
CA LYS A 830 25.71 -25.29 7.90
C LYS A 830 26.31 -24.10 7.19
N VAL A 831 25.52 -23.50 6.30
CA VAL A 831 25.81 -22.19 5.71
C VAL A 831 25.02 -21.16 6.53
N PRO A 832 25.67 -20.30 7.33
CA PRO A 832 24.99 -19.33 8.21
C PRO A 832 23.98 -18.45 7.47
N GLU A 833 24.29 -18.08 6.22
CA GLU A 833 23.46 -17.27 5.34
C GLU A 833 22.15 -17.96 4.92
N HIS A 834 22.09 -19.29 5.07
CA HIS A 834 20.89 -20.10 4.83
C HIS A 834 20.19 -20.53 6.12
N SER A 835 20.57 -19.98 7.28
CA SER A 835 19.79 -20.19 8.50
C SER A 835 18.36 -19.71 8.26
N PRO A 836 17.33 -20.54 8.51
CA PRO A 836 15.95 -20.16 8.29
C PRO A 836 15.60 -18.87 9.03
N TRP A 837 16.08 -18.72 10.26
CA TRP A 837 15.72 -17.60 11.12
C TRP A 837 16.92 -16.92 11.76
N ALA A 838 16.76 -15.62 11.99
CA ALA A 838 17.69 -14.80 12.75
C ALA A 838 17.63 -15.17 14.26
N PRO A 839 18.77 -15.10 14.99
CA PRO A 839 18.86 -15.71 16.32
C PRO A 839 18.02 -15.04 17.43
N HIS A 840 17.75 -13.74 17.34
CA HIS A 840 16.95 -13.04 18.34
C HIS A 840 15.46 -13.33 18.12
N GLY A 841 15.00 -13.26 16.87
CA GLY A 841 13.64 -13.60 16.45
C GLY A 841 13.28 -15.04 16.79
N TYR A 842 14.19 -15.98 16.52
CA TYR A 842 13.97 -17.38 16.89
C TYR A 842 13.87 -17.59 18.41
N ARG A 843 14.65 -16.86 19.21
CA ARG A 843 14.52 -16.93 20.68
C ARG A 843 13.20 -16.36 21.17
N ARG A 844 12.74 -15.24 20.60
CA ARG A 844 11.41 -14.68 20.90
C ARG A 844 10.30 -15.67 20.54
N LEU A 845 10.40 -16.35 19.40
CA LEU A 845 9.47 -17.41 18.99
C LEU A 845 9.42 -18.53 20.04
N LEU A 846 10.57 -19.10 20.42
CA LEU A 846 10.62 -20.22 21.37
C LEU A 846 10.04 -19.87 22.75
N TYR A 847 10.31 -18.66 23.23
CA TYR A 847 9.74 -18.17 24.49
C TYR A 847 8.22 -18.11 24.40
N ASN A 848 7.68 -17.41 23.40
CA ASN A 848 6.22 -17.26 23.25
C ASN A 848 5.52 -18.58 22.92
N LEU A 849 6.18 -19.50 22.20
CA LEU A 849 5.62 -20.83 21.91
C LEU A 849 5.41 -21.62 23.21
N ARG A 850 6.36 -21.55 24.14
CA ARG A 850 6.24 -22.21 25.45
C ARG A 850 5.10 -21.62 26.29
N GLU A 851 4.99 -20.30 26.32
CA GLU A 851 3.90 -19.61 27.02
C GLU A 851 2.54 -19.98 26.40
N ALA A 852 2.45 -19.98 25.06
CA ALA A 852 1.26 -20.38 24.33
C ALA A 852 0.86 -21.83 24.59
N GLN A 853 1.81 -22.77 24.65
CA GLN A 853 1.54 -24.17 24.99
C GLN A 853 1.02 -24.32 26.43
N THR A 854 1.58 -23.58 27.38
CA THR A 854 1.10 -23.56 28.78
C THR A 854 -0.37 -23.13 28.85
N VAL A 855 -0.72 -22.08 28.11
CA VAL A 855 -2.10 -21.58 28.00
C VAL A 855 -3.01 -22.57 27.27
N PHE A 856 -2.52 -23.19 26.20
CA PHE A 856 -3.28 -24.18 25.43
C PHE A 856 -3.64 -25.41 26.27
N GLU A 857 -2.69 -25.90 27.07
CA GLU A 857 -2.83 -27.08 27.91
C GLU A 857 -3.51 -26.81 29.26
N ASN A 858 -3.70 -25.54 29.66
CA ASN A 858 -4.13 -25.15 31.01
C ASN A 858 -3.21 -25.72 32.11
N SER A 859 -1.90 -25.74 31.88
CA SER A 859 -0.94 -26.50 32.71
C SER A 859 -0.80 -26.01 34.15
N ASP A 860 -1.13 -24.75 34.43
CA ASP A 860 -1.07 -24.13 35.76
C ASP A 860 -2.44 -23.66 36.28
N LYS A 861 -3.36 -23.25 35.39
CA LYS A 861 -4.73 -22.81 35.71
C LYS A 861 -5.67 -22.93 34.50
N ASN A 862 -6.98 -22.84 34.77
CA ASN A 862 -8.00 -22.70 33.72
C ASN A 862 -8.09 -21.25 33.24
N TYR A 863 -7.39 -20.94 32.16
CA TYR A 863 -7.35 -19.59 31.57
C TYR A 863 -8.70 -19.12 31.06
N ASN A 864 -8.94 -17.80 31.12
CA ASN A 864 -10.09 -17.17 30.47
C ASN A 864 -9.78 -16.83 29.00
N GLN A 865 -10.82 -16.46 28.23
CA GLN A 865 -10.68 -16.17 26.80
C GLN A 865 -9.70 -15.03 26.50
N ASN A 866 -9.61 -14.02 27.39
CA ASN A 866 -8.70 -12.90 27.21
C ASN A 866 -7.24 -13.33 27.28
N GLU A 867 -6.90 -14.16 28.28
CA GLU A 867 -5.56 -14.70 28.44
C GLU A 867 -5.16 -15.61 27.27
N VAL A 868 -6.12 -16.39 26.73
CA VAL A 868 -5.92 -17.16 25.49
C VAL A 868 -5.63 -16.24 24.31
N ASN A 869 -6.42 -15.18 24.13
CA ASN A 869 -6.23 -14.23 23.03
C ASN A 869 -4.87 -13.48 23.14
N LEU A 870 -4.43 -13.14 24.36
CA LEU A 870 -3.11 -12.55 24.60
C LEU A 870 -1.98 -13.50 24.23
N ALA A 871 -2.12 -14.80 24.52
CA ALA A 871 -1.14 -15.81 24.12
C ALA A 871 -1.07 -15.98 22.59
N VAL A 872 -2.22 -15.94 21.90
CA VAL A 872 -2.29 -15.91 20.43
C VAL A 872 -1.51 -14.71 19.90
N SER A 873 -1.81 -13.51 20.39
CA SER A 873 -1.19 -12.25 19.97
C SER A 873 0.33 -12.25 20.17
N ALA A 874 0.79 -12.63 21.37
CA ALA A 874 2.21 -12.66 21.69
C ALA A 874 3.00 -13.63 20.80
N LEU A 875 2.44 -14.82 20.54
CA LEU A 875 3.06 -15.80 19.64
C LEU A 875 3.02 -15.32 18.18
N ASN A 876 1.91 -14.75 17.73
CA ASN A 876 1.75 -14.25 16.37
C ASN A 876 2.72 -13.09 16.09
N SER A 877 2.85 -12.14 17.03
CA SER A 877 3.85 -11.06 16.97
C SER A 877 5.28 -11.61 16.92
N ALA A 878 5.58 -12.64 17.70
CA ALA A 878 6.89 -13.30 17.66
C ALA A 878 7.15 -13.95 16.30
N ILE A 879 6.16 -14.62 15.69
CA ILE A 879 6.25 -15.19 14.33
C ILE A 879 6.46 -14.09 13.28
N ASN A 880 5.69 -13.00 13.34
CA ASN A 880 5.67 -11.95 12.32
C ASN A 880 6.91 -11.05 12.36
N SER A 881 7.56 -10.95 13.52
CA SER A 881 8.82 -10.20 13.68
C SER A 881 10.06 -11.03 13.34
N MET A 882 9.92 -12.32 12.98
CA MET A 882 11.06 -13.14 12.59
C MET A 882 11.65 -12.68 11.25
N ARG A 883 12.97 -12.74 11.14
CA ARG A 883 13.71 -12.43 9.92
C ARG A 883 14.49 -13.66 9.43
N PRO A 884 14.76 -13.77 8.12
CA PRO A 884 15.75 -14.71 7.59
C PRO A 884 17.08 -14.61 8.33
N GLY A 885 17.79 -15.74 8.49
CA GLY A 885 18.97 -15.81 9.36
C GLY A 885 20.20 -15.02 8.91
N ASN A 886 20.21 -14.54 7.67
CA ASN A 886 21.24 -13.65 7.13
C ASN A 886 20.95 -12.15 7.36
N LEU A 887 19.75 -11.79 7.83
CA LEU A 887 19.38 -10.40 8.05
C LEU A 887 19.58 -10.01 9.52
N PRO A 888 20.11 -8.81 9.79
CA PRO A 888 20.26 -8.29 11.13
C PRO A 888 18.90 -7.98 11.77
N GLU A 889 18.87 -7.97 13.09
CA GLU A 889 17.73 -7.58 13.92
C GLU A 889 18.04 -6.29 14.71
N PRO A 890 17.04 -5.58 15.25
CA PRO A 890 17.27 -4.38 16.07
C PRO A 890 18.24 -4.62 17.23
N GLU A 891 18.28 -5.82 17.80
CA GLU A 891 19.24 -6.20 18.83
C GLU A 891 20.70 -6.16 18.35
N ASP A 892 20.96 -6.43 17.07
CA ASP A 892 22.30 -6.39 16.46
C ASP A 892 22.83 -4.96 16.32
N LEU A 893 21.97 -3.95 16.41
CA LEU A 893 22.36 -2.54 16.40
C LEU A 893 23.02 -2.09 17.69
N TYR A 894 23.04 -2.90 18.75
CA TYR A 894 23.55 -2.48 20.06
C TYR A 894 24.96 -1.84 20.03
N PRO A 895 25.95 -2.38 19.29
CA PRO A 895 27.27 -1.75 19.17
C PRO A 895 27.21 -0.36 18.51
N LEU A 896 26.52 -0.26 17.38
CA LEU A 896 26.36 0.98 16.60
C LEU A 896 25.60 2.05 17.40
N SER A 897 24.50 1.65 18.03
CA SER A 897 23.64 2.52 18.85
C SER A 897 24.40 3.11 20.04
N THR A 898 25.31 2.33 20.63
CA THR A 898 26.16 2.78 21.74
C THR A 898 27.17 3.82 21.29
N LEU A 899 27.80 3.61 20.14
CA LEU A 899 28.73 4.58 19.56
C LEU A 899 28.02 5.86 19.12
N LEU A 900 26.83 5.76 18.52
CA LEU A 900 26.03 6.94 18.14
C LEU A 900 25.69 7.80 19.36
N ARG A 901 25.28 7.18 20.48
CA ARG A 901 25.05 7.90 21.75
C ARG A 901 26.32 8.53 22.33
N GLN A 902 27.49 7.94 22.11
CA GLN A 902 28.77 8.53 22.51
C GLN A 902 29.11 9.72 21.62
N ALA A 903 28.93 9.58 20.30
CA ALA A 903 29.18 10.62 19.31
C ALA A 903 28.29 11.86 19.50
N ASP A 904 27.02 11.66 19.85
CA ASP A 904 26.09 12.74 20.20
C ASP A 904 26.57 13.60 21.39
N ARG A 905 27.41 13.04 22.28
CA ARG A 905 28.02 13.76 23.41
C ARG A 905 29.30 14.49 23.02
N VAL A 906 29.94 14.13 21.92
CA VAL A 906 31.20 14.73 21.44
C VAL A 906 30.92 15.91 20.50
N ILE A 907 29.87 15.83 19.66
CA ILE A 907 29.49 16.93 18.74
C ILE A 907 29.22 18.26 19.46
N SER A 908 28.85 18.23 20.75
CA SER A 908 28.68 19.47 21.52
C SER A 908 29.99 20.28 21.73
N ALA A 909 31.14 19.76 21.29
CA ALA A 909 32.44 20.38 21.51
C ALA A 909 33.32 20.61 20.26
N ASP A 910 33.12 19.93 19.12
CA ASP A 910 34.02 20.09 17.95
C ASP A 910 33.36 19.83 16.58
N LYS A 911 33.82 20.56 15.54
CA LYS A 911 33.30 20.51 14.15
C LYS A 911 34.11 19.55 13.26
N ASN A 912 34.12 18.26 13.58
CA ASN A 912 34.76 17.25 12.72
C ASN A 912 33.76 16.72 11.67
N GLN A 913 34.04 16.94 10.38
CA GLN A 913 33.20 16.49 9.27
C GLN A 913 33.14 14.95 9.19
N ASP A 914 34.26 14.25 9.39
CA ASP A 914 34.32 12.79 9.32
C ASP A 914 33.43 12.13 10.40
N LEU A 915 33.35 12.76 11.58
CA LEU A 915 32.46 12.33 12.66
C LEU A 915 30.99 12.59 12.30
N THR A 916 30.69 13.72 11.65
CA THR A 916 29.34 14.05 11.21
C THR A 916 28.84 13.05 10.16
N ASP A 917 29.65 12.76 9.15
CA ASP A 917 29.33 11.82 8.08
C ASP A 917 29.18 10.38 8.62
N ALA A 918 30.04 9.98 9.58
CA ALA A 918 29.93 8.68 10.23
C ALA A 918 28.60 8.55 11.01
N ILE A 919 28.15 9.62 11.67
CA ILE A 919 26.88 9.63 12.41
C ILE A 919 25.68 9.57 11.48
N GLU A 920 25.66 10.35 10.40
CA GLU A 920 24.58 10.30 9.40
C GLU A 920 24.48 8.92 8.78
N TYR A 921 25.60 8.34 8.36
CA TYR A 921 25.64 6.96 7.87
C TYR A 921 25.17 5.95 8.92
N GLY A 922 25.59 6.11 10.18
CA GLY A 922 25.14 5.25 11.28
C GLY A 922 23.64 5.34 11.53
N ARG A 923 23.04 6.54 11.45
CA ARG A 923 21.58 6.73 11.58
C ARG A 923 20.81 6.15 10.41
N MET A 924 21.33 6.29 9.19
CA MET A 924 20.78 5.65 8.00
C MET A 924 20.79 4.12 8.16
N VAL A 925 21.91 3.53 8.61
CA VAL A 925 21.99 2.07 8.85
C VAL A 925 21.03 1.62 9.96
N VAL A 926 20.86 2.40 11.03
CA VAL A 926 19.84 2.12 12.06
C VAL A 926 18.44 2.11 11.45
N SER A 927 18.12 3.07 10.58
CA SER A 927 16.83 3.10 9.87
C SER A 927 16.64 1.82 9.04
N TYR A 928 17.63 1.49 8.22
CA TYR A 928 17.59 0.31 7.35
C TYR A 928 17.49 -1.00 8.12
N VAL A 929 18.18 -1.15 9.25
CA VAL A 929 18.04 -2.36 10.06
C VAL A 929 16.68 -2.39 10.75
N ASN A 930 16.18 -1.27 11.27
CA ASN A 930 14.84 -1.24 11.87
C ASN A 930 13.74 -1.55 10.84
N ASP A 931 13.88 -1.04 9.62
CA ASP A 931 12.99 -1.32 8.51
C ASP A 931 13.31 -2.64 7.77
N GLY A 932 14.28 -3.43 8.22
CA GLY A 932 14.58 -4.77 7.67
C GLY A 932 15.29 -4.80 6.32
N SER A 933 15.68 -3.66 5.74
CA SER A 933 16.52 -3.59 4.54
C SER A 933 18.04 -3.59 4.83
N GLY A 934 18.43 -3.41 6.09
CA GLY A 934 19.82 -3.37 6.53
C GLY A 934 20.50 -4.74 6.50
N THR A 935 21.83 -4.74 6.41
CA THR A 935 22.67 -5.95 6.45
C THR A 935 23.64 -5.92 7.63
N HIS A 936 24.13 -7.08 8.07
CA HIS A 936 25.18 -7.14 9.10
C HIS A 936 26.45 -6.38 8.69
N ASP A 937 26.78 -6.37 7.40
CA ASP A 937 27.91 -5.62 6.86
C ASP A 937 27.72 -4.11 7.00
N MET A 938 26.49 -3.61 6.81
CA MET A 938 26.18 -2.20 7.03
C MET A 938 26.35 -1.81 8.50
N ILE A 939 25.88 -2.65 9.44
CA ILE A 939 26.09 -2.43 10.87
C ILE A 939 27.57 -2.39 11.19
N LYS A 940 28.34 -3.37 10.70
CA LYS A 940 29.79 -3.45 10.91
C LYS A 940 30.50 -2.23 10.35
N ASN A 941 30.21 -1.85 9.10
CA ASN A 941 30.82 -0.71 8.43
C ASN A 941 30.51 0.60 9.18
N ALA A 942 29.25 0.82 9.56
CA ALA A 942 28.86 1.99 10.35
C ALA A 942 29.54 2.02 11.73
N THR A 943 29.65 0.86 12.39
CA THR A 943 30.33 0.71 13.68
C THR A 943 31.82 1.05 13.56
N ASP A 944 32.48 0.54 12.52
CA ASP A 944 33.90 0.77 12.27
C ASP A 944 34.18 2.24 11.92
N ARG A 945 33.35 2.85 11.05
CA ARG A 945 33.41 4.28 10.73
C ARG A 945 33.27 5.14 11.99
N LEU A 946 32.26 4.88 12.82
CA LEU A 946 32.06 5.63 14.06
C LEU A 946 33.21 5.46 15.04
N ARG A 947 33.76 4.24 15.20
CA ARG A 947 34.93 4.02 16.07
C ARG A 947 36.14 4.79 15.58
N SER A 948 36.39 4.78 14.27
CA SER A 948 37.50 5.52 13.68
C SER A 948 37.35 7.03 13.84
N ALA A 949 36.13 7.55 13.74
CA ALA A 949 35.88 9.00 13.87
C ALA A 949 35.81 9.49 15.33
N LEU A 950 35.55 8.58 16.29
CA LEU A 950 35.51 8.87 17.73
C LEU A 950 36.86 8.77 18.44
N ASN A 951 37.82 8.07 17.84
CA ASN A 951 39.20 7.95 18.32
C ASN A 951 40.06 9.04 17.67
#